data_AF-A0A5N6QM80-F1
#
_entry.id   AF-A0A5N6QM80-F1
#
_cell.length_a   1.000
_cell.length_b   1.000
_cell.length_c   1.000
_cell.angle_alpha   90.00
_cell.angle_beta   90.00
_cell.angle_gamma   90.00
#
_symmetry.space_group_name_H-M   'P 1'
#
loop_
_entity.id
_entity.type
_entity.pdbx_description
1 polymer ?
#
loop_
_entity_poly.entity_id
_entity_poly.type
_entity_poly.pdbx_seq_one_letter_code
_entity_poly.pdbx_strand_id
1 'polypeptide(L)'
;MSPPPNILTLAALFLSLLALTSAARSALNGIVLVRGSSTILSENGTFRLGFFSTNNQPNWYLGIWFTSVPTKTFVWVANRENPTRNLGTSSFELTGSGRLAVKESDNLTVWQSTNDEFSTDARFLDNGNLVLLTRDGKVAWQSFDHPTDTWLPGMNLTRDLFLNSWRSLFDPSPGLYSLRLKRPGYGEFELVYNATNTYWSSGKWAGEAFSNVPEMTSPYIYHFRFEHPFTPMASFGFTLRPLDTESAPPLTRFKMDYTGQLQQSTWSPQTESWNRFWSQPENVCRVYSLCGSFGVCDSTGPRLCECLPLPGFRPVNDVAWESEDYSGGCRRLSTCDGDDRFEKVGALYFDGAVTRQFFMGDRKGCERACLDDCACFGLYYDERSRLCRNLNGSLLNLRNLSGSVDGGEEDILYVKAARGGGGGKKRLSLVGLVVGSVGSVLVLGIIGPMVLVFLLRKRKKRKNGVDEDGGFPVLNLKVFSYKELHLATRGFSEKIGHGGFGTVFQGELLGSSTLVAVKRLERPGGGEKEEGGGAGGEKWFFPPWAAQHIVEGNVGAVVDSRLGSAYDIEEAKRVGLVAVWCIQDDEAMRPGMGMVVKMLQGVVEVTVPPVPKLLQALVSGESFCGVRADSGNGVSTGFYGGKQENEVLKAEERSSSSSAGSSPGQAQGSRSASPLIDGVIASEALELHHAPTTLIGTDAGDYPPIQNFEDIKYVWCSETTKLWTIAGPIAFNIWCNYGINSFTNIFVGHIGDVELSAVAISLSVIANFSFGFLLGMGSALETLCGQAFGAGQVEMLGVYMQRSWIILFVTCFCIMPLYVFATPILKLLGQEDDIAELAGKFSIQIIPQMFSLAFNFPTQKFLQAQSNVGILAWLGFVALFVHIGILYLFIKVFGWGTAGAAAAYDISAWGIALSQVVYIVGWCKDGWKGLSWLAFKEIWAFVRLSIASAVMLCLEIWYFMTIIVLTGHLANPIIAVGSLSICMNVNGWEGMLFIGINAAISVRVSNELGSGHPRAAKYSVIVTVIQSLLIGICFASIILLTKDHFAIIFTDSKEMQRAVSRLAFLLGITMVLNSVQPVVSGVAVGGGWQALVAYINLFCYYIVGLPFGFLLGYKTKLRVEGIWIGMICGTFLQTLILLFITYRTNWKEEVEQASVRLRKWSGQDEEFDKL
;
A
#
# COMPACT_ATOMS: atom_id res chain seq x y z
N MET A 1 73.53 -68.72 -17.61
CA MET A 1 72.71 -69.07 -16.43
C MET A 1 71.70 -67.95 -16.19
N SER A 2 70.67 -68.26 -15.42
CA SER A 2 69.52 -67.45 -14.96
C SER A 2 69.74 -65.92 -14.87
N PRO A 3 68.82 -65.09 -15.40
CA PRO A 3 68.79 -63.66 -15.08
C PRO A 3 68.10 -63.39 -13.73
N PRO A 4 68.68 -62.59 -12.82
CA PRO A 4 67.98 -62.02 -11.66
C PRO A 4 67.28 -60.68 -12.01
N PRO A 5 66.27 -60.23 -11.23
CA PRO A 5 65.16 -59.47 -11.81
C PRO A 5 65.12 -57.95 -11.50
N ASN A 6 64.25 -57.28 -12.28
CA ASN A 6 63.42 -56.13 -11.90
C ASN A 6 64.09 -54.81 -11.50
N ILE A 7 64.44 -54.00 -12.51
CA ILE A 7 64.51 -52.52 -12.39
C ILE A 7 63.19 -51.93 -11.86
N LEU A 8 62.06 -52.60 -12.12
CA LEU A 8 60.72 -52.27 -11.60
C LEU A 8 60.63 -52.19 -10.06
N THR A 9 61.36 -53.02 -9.31
CA THR A 9 61.28 -52.96 -7.83
C THR A 9 62.08 -51.80 -7.25
N LEU A 10 63.20 -51.41 -7.88
CA LEU A 10 63.91 -50.18 -7.51
C LEU A 10 63.09 -48.93 -7.83
N ALA A 11 62.43 -48.89 -8.99
CA ALA A 11 61.52 -47.80 -9.35
C ALA A 11 60.36 -47.66 -8.35
N ALA A 12 59.75 -48.78 -7.95
CA ALA A 12 58.70 -48.81 -6.94
C ALA A 12 59.18 -48.34 -5.56
N LEU A 13 60.41 -48.71 -5.13
CA LEU A 13 60.99 -48.23 -3.86
C LEU A 13 61.33 -46.73 -3.90
N PHE A 14 61.76 -46.20 -5.04
CA PHE A 14 62.06 -44.77 -5.18
C PHE A 14 60.77 -43.93 -5.20
N LEU A 15 59.72 -44.42 -5.86
CA LEU A 15 58.38 -43.84 -5.81
C LEU A 15 57.76 -43.92 -4.41
N SER A 16 57.97 -44.99 -3.64
CA SER A 16 57.47 -45.06 -2.26
C SER A 16 58.26 -44.18 -1.29
N LEU A 17 59.58 -43.99 -1.46
CA LEU A 17 60.33 -42.98 -0.70
C LEU A 17 59.94 -41.53 -1.08
N LEU A 18 59.62 -41.27 -2.34
CA LEU A 18 59.03 -39.98 -2.77
C LEU A 18 57.64 -39.77 -2.17
N ALA A 19 56.82 -40.83 -2.06
CA ALA A 19 55.53 -40.78 -1.37
C ALA A 19 55.68 -40.60 0.15
N LEU A 20 56.66 -41.22 0.81
CA LEU A 20 56.91 -40.98 2.24
C LEU A 20 57.48 -39.58 2.51
N THR A 21 58.30 -39.03 1.60
CA THR A 21 58.84 -37.67 1.77
C THR A 21 57.83 -36.58 1.39
N SER A 22 56.85 -36.85 0.52
CA SER A 22 55.68 -35.97 0.38
C SER A 22 54.75 -36.08 1.59
N ALA A 23 54.44 -37.29 2.06
CA ALA A 23 53.61 -37.54 3.25
C ALA A 23 54.20 -36.93 4.54
N ALA A 24 55.52 -36.98 4.72
CA ALA A 24 56.20 -36.33 5.83
C ALA A 24 56.22 -34.79 5.72
N ARG A 25 56.23 -34.23 4.50
CA ARG A 25 56.07 -32.78 4.30
C ARG A 25 54.63 -32.32 4.55
N SER A 26 53.63 -33.12 4.22
CA SER A 26 52.23 -32.92 4.64
C SER A 26 51.93 -33.31 6.09
N ALA A 27 52.95 -33.68 6.89
CA ALA A 27 52.83 -33.88 8.33
C ALA A 27 53.30 -32.66 9.14
N LEU A 28 54.02 -31.71 8.53
CA LEU A 28 54.29 -30.37 9.10
C LEU A 28 53.40 -29.29 8.47
N ASN A 29 53.15 -29.36 7.16
CA ASN A 29 52.21 -28.46 6.50
C ASN A 29 50.78 -28.92 6.77
N GLY A 30 49.91 -27.99 7.18
CA GLY A 30 48.50 -28.28 7.46
C GLY A 30 47.73 -28.81 6.24
N ILE A 31 46.67 -29.58 6.50
CA ILE A 31 45.76 -30.05 5.45
C ILE A 31 44.89 -28.88 5.02
N VAL A 32 45.17 -28.32 3.84
CA VAL A 32 44.35 -27.24 3.25
C VAL A 32 43.01 -27.81 2.79
N LEU A 33 41.93 -27.31 3.39
CA LEU A 33 40.55 -27.74 3.14
C LEU A 33 39.89 -26.87 2.06
N VAL A 34 40.10 -25.55 2.12
CA VAL A 34 39.63 -24.58 1.11
C VAL A 34 40.78 -23.62 0.76
N ARG A 35 40.88 -23.23 -0.52
CA ARG A 35 41.87 -22.26 -1.00
C ARG A 35 41.26 -21.36 -2.06
N GLY A 36 41.38 -20.04 -1.87
CA GLY A 36 40.75 -19.05 -2.75
C GLY A 36 39.26 -19.32 -2.96
N SER A 37 38.83 -19.41 -4.21
CA SER A 37 37.42 -19.59 -4.58
C SER A 37 36.91 -21.05 -4.57
N SER A 38 37.64 -22.01 -3.98
CA SER A 38 37.11 -23.37 -3.82
C SER A 38 36.03 -23.44 -2.72
N THR A 39 35.21 -24.49 -2.73
CA THR A 39 34.15 -24.71 -1.73
C THR A 39 33.97 -26.19 -1.45
N ILE A 40 33.64 -26.54 -0.20
CA ILE A 40 33.22 -27.89 0.21
C ILE A 40 31.69 -27.94 0.26
N LEU A 41 31.11 -29.09 -0.10
CA LEU A 41 29.68 -29.40 0.08
C LEU A 41 29.51 -30.41 1.22
N SER A 42 28.36 -30.40 1.90
CA SER A 42 27.96 -31.49 2.80
C SER A 42 27.57 -32.75 2.02
N GLU A 43 27.42 -33.89 2.69
CA GLU A 43 27.28 -35.21 2.04
C GLU A 43 26.02 -35.35 1.17
N ASN A 44 24.86 -34.91 1.65
CA ASN A 44 23.63 -34.76 0.86
C ASN A 44 23.56 -33.41 0.11
N GLY A 45 24.64 -32.62 0.15
CA GLY A 45 24.76 -31.34 -0.56
C GLY A 45 23.98 -30.17 0.04
N THR A 46 23.23 -30.34 1.13
CA THR A 46 22.36 -29.32 1.75
C THR A 46 23.08 -28.00 2.05
N PHE A 47 24.34 -28.07 2.52
CA PHE A 47 25.14 -26.90 2.88
C PHE A 47 26.45 -26.83 2.08
N ARG A 48 27.02 -25.62 1.99
CA ARG A 48 28.28 -25.30 1.34
C ARG A 48 29.16 -24.44 2.25
N LEU A 49 30.45 -24.74 2.31
CA LEU A 49 31.49 -24.04 3.07
C LEU A 49 32.51 -23.42 2.12
N GLY A 50 32.90 -22.16 2.32
CA GLY A 50 33.96 -21.52 1.56
C GLY A 50 34.11 -20.02 1.82
N PHE A 51 34.91 -19.34 1.01
CA PHE A 51 35.09 -17.88 1.12
C PHE A 51 33.98 -17.11 0.40
N PHE A 52 33.58 -15.97 0.98
CA PHE A 52 32.63 -15.02 0.40
C PHE A 52 33.01 -13.57 0.73
N SER A 53 32.45 -12.63 -0.03
CA SER A 53 32.46 -11.20 0.29
C SER A 53 31.01 -10.70 0.26
N THR A 54 30.71 -9.68 1.05
CA THR A 54 29.37 -9.11 1.23
C THR A 54 29.05 -7.95 0.30
N ASN A 55 30.05 -7.22 -0.19
CA ASN A 55 29.82 -5.86 -0.72
C ASN A 55 30.77 -5.44 -1.87
N ASN A 56 31.34 -6.41 -2.60
CA ASN A 56 32.39 -6.24 -3.63
C ASN A 56 33.68 -5.50 -3.17
N GLN A 57 33.77 -5.13 -1.89
CA GLN A 57 34.98 -4.67 -1.21
C GLN A 57 36.00 -5.82 -1.10
N PRO A 58 37.31 -5.52 -0.97
CA PRO A 58 38.33 -6.53 -0.65
C PRO A 58 38.27 -6.93 0.83
N ASN A 59 37.14 -7.50 1.25
CA ASN A 59 36.92 -8.13 2.54
C ASN A 59 36.35 -9.54 2.27
N TRP A 60 37.07 -10.57 2.71
CA TRP A 60 36.72 -11.97 2.51
C TRP A 60 36.59 -12.69 3.85
N TYR A 61 35.49 -13.43 3.96
CA TYR A 61 35.09 -14.17 5.15
C TYR A 61 34.92 -15.64 4.78
N LEU A 62 35.38 -16.55 5.64
CA LEU A 62 35.00 -17.97 5.56
C LEU A 62 33.65 -18.14 6.24
N GLY A 63 32.71 -18.80 5.56
CA GLY A 63 31.40 -19.11 6.15
C GLY A 63 30.71 -20.31 5.53
N ILE A 64 29.61 -20.69 6.18
CA ILE A 64 28.72 -21.79 5.79
C ILE A 64 27.41 -21.16 5.29
N TRP A 65 26.87 -21.65 4.17
CA TRP A 65 25.57 -21.25 3.63
C TRP A 65 24.79 -22.42 3.04
N PHE A 66 23.48 -22.29 2.91
CA PHE A 66 22.64 -23.29 2.24
C PHE A 66 22.96 -23.39 0.74
N THR A 67 23.03 -24.60 0.20
CA THR A 67 23.45 -24.86 -1.18
C THR A 67 22.38 -24.55 -2.22
N SER A 68 21.13 -24.90 -1.91
CA SER A 68 19.95 -24.85 -2.78
C SER A 68 19.19 -23.53 -2.74
N VAL A 69 19.70 -22.55 -1.99
CA VAL A 69 19.12 -21.21 -1.82
C VAL A 69 19.82 -20.24 -2.78
N PRO A 70 19.12 -19.62 -3.76
CA PRO A 70 19.73 -18.73 -4.75
C PRO A 70 20.45 -17.51 -4.14
N THR A 71 19.84 -16.90 -3.12
CA THR A 71 20.44 -15.80 -2.35
C THR A 71 21.33 -16.38 -1.24
N LYS A 72 22.66 -16.25 -1.38
CA LYS A 72 23.64 -16.85 -0.44
C LYS A 72 23.28 -16.57 1.03
N THR A 73 22.68 -17.57 1.67
CA THR A 73 22.16 -17.46 3.03
C THR A 73 23.16 -18.05 3.99
N PHE A 74 24.01 -17.19 4.53
CA PHE A 74 24.99 -17.57 5.53
C PHE A 74 24.31 -17.97 6.85
N VAL A 75 24.88 -18.97 7.51
CA VAL A 75 24.40 -19.52 8.80
C VAL A 75 25.50 -19.53 9.86
N TRP A 76 26.76 -19.40 9.45
CA TRP A 76 27.93 -19.34 10.32
C TRP A 76 29.08 -18.65 9.59
N VAL A 77 29.90 -17.86 10.30
CA VAL A 77 31.03 -17.09 9.78
C VAL A 77 32.20 -17.15 10.75
N ALA A 78 33.38 -17.57 10.28
CA ALA A 78 34.54 -17.80 11.15
C ALA A 78 35.27 -16.48 11.51
N ASN A 79 35.98 -15.89 10.55
CA ASN A 79 36.83 -14.71 10.73
C ASN A 79 36.03 -13.39 10.69
N ARG A 80 34.85 -13.36 11.32
CA ARG A 80 33.87 -12.26 11.18
C ARG A 80 34.38 -10.89 11.68
N GLU A 81 35.30 -10.89 12.64
CA GLU A 81 35.97 -9.69 13.16
C GLU A 81 37.18 -9.25 12.32
N ASN A 82 37.75 -10.15 11.50
CA ASN A 82 39.02 -9.93 10.81
C ASN A 82 38.99 -10.53 9.38
N PRO A 83 38.39 -9.82 8.39
CA PRO A 83 38.36 -10.27 7.00
C PRO A 83 39.75 -10.35 6.39
N THR A 84 40.02 -11.36 5.56
CA THR A 84 41.19 -11.33 4.68
C THR A 84 40.93 -10.37 3.53
N ARG A 85 41.98 -9.71 3.03
CA ARG A 85 41.90 -8.74 1.92
C ARG A 85 42.17 -9.39 0.58
N ASN A 86 43.03 -10.41 0.53
CA ASN A 86 43.38 -11.12 -0.70
C ASN A 86 42.87 -12.57 -0.73
N LEU A 87 41.83 -12.82 -1.53
CA LEU A 87 41.29 -14.17 -1.75
C LEU A 87 42.33 -15.13 -2.37
N GLY A 88 43.18 -14.66 -3.28
CA GLY A 88 44.12 -15.52 -4.03
C GLY A 88 45.20 -16.16 -3.17
N THR A 89 45.55 -15.53 -2.04
CA THR A 89 46.49 -16.08 -1.05
C THR A 89 45.80 -16.77 0.13
N SER A 90 44.49 -16.55 0.31
CA SER A 90 43.74 -17.05 1.48
C SER A 90 43.51 -18.57 1.44
N SER A 91 43.67 -19.20 2.61
CA SER A 91 43.38 -20.62 2.86
C SER A 91 42.57 -20.84 4.14
N PHE A 92 41.87 -21.97 4.18
CA PHE A 92 41.33 -22.58 5.38
C PHE A 92 41.94 -23.98 5.52
N GLU A 93 42.56 -24.27 6.65
CA GLU A 93 43.39 -25.46 6.84
C GLU A 93 43.26 -26.06 8.24
N LEU A 94 43.41 -27.38 8.34
CA LEU A 94 43.71 -28.06 9.60
C LEU A 94 45.23 -28.01 9.82
N THR A 95 45.69 -27.17 10.73
CA THR A 95 47.11 -26.94 11.01
C THR A 95 47.80 -28.19 11.55
N GLY A 96 49.13 -28.27 11.42
CA GLY A 96 49.94 -29.32 12.07
C GLY A 96 49.87 -29.34 13.60
N SER A 97 49.24 -28.34 14.23
CA SER A 97 48.89 -28.32 15.66
C SER A 97 47.50 -28.91 15.97
N GLY A 98 46.81 -29.47 14.98
CA GLY A 98 45.49 -30.09 15.15
C GLY A 98 44.37 -29.08 15.41
N ARG A 99 44.44 -27.88 14.79
CA ARG A 99 43.44 -26.81 14.90
C ARG A 99 42.98 -26.34 13.52
N LEU A 100 41.72 -25.95 13.37
CA LEU A 100 41.23 -25.30 12.16
C LEU A 100 41.67 -23.83 12.14
N ALA A 101 42.19 -23.32 11.03
CA ALA A 101 42.66 -21.96 10.91
C ALA A 101 42.31 -21.32 9.55
N VAL A 102 41.97 -20.04 9.56
CA VAL A 102 41.88 -19.19 8.36
C VAL A 102 43.15 -18.36 8.27
N LYS A 103 43.82 -18.42 7.13
CA LYS A 103 45.02 -17.63 6.82
C LYS A 103 44.78 -16.73 5.62
N GLU A 104 45.37 -15.54 5.65
CA GLU A 104 45.50 -14.67 4.48
C GLU A 104 46.77 -14.98 3.68
N SER A 105 47.82 -15.43 4.36
CA SER A 105 49.08 -15.92 3.78
C SER A 105 49.73 -16.91 4.76
N ASP A 106 50.77 -17.64 4.32
CA ASP A 106 51.40 -18.71 5.11
C ASP A 106 51.81 -18.27 6.53
N ASN A 107 52.17 -16.98 6.70
CA ASN A 107 52.61 -16.34 7.95
C ASN A 107 51.50 -15.57 8.71
N LEU A 108 50.30 -15.39 8.14
CA LEU A 108 49.24 -14.54 8.72
C LEU A 108 47.93 -15.30 8.88
N THR A 109 47.72 -15.82 10.10
CA THR A 109 46.44 -16.39 10.56
C THR A 109 45.51 -15.27 11.03
N VAL A 110 44.28 -15.22 10.51
CA VAL A 110 43.25 -14.24 10.92
C VAL A 110 42.19 -14.83 11.87
N TRP A 111 42.06 -16.17 11.94
CA TRP A 111 41.15 -16.89 12.84
C TRP A 111 41.67 -18.31 13.10
N GLN A 112 41.42 -18.87 14.29
CA GLN A 112 41.73 -20.26 14.63
C GLN A 112 40.72 -20.84 15.65
N SER A 113 40.45 -22.16 15.58
CA SER A 113 39.60 -22.88 16.53
C SER A 113 40.20 -22.98 17.93
N THR A 114 39.35 -22.88 18.95
CA THR A 114 39.68 -23.08 20.36
C THR A 114 39.41 -24.54 20.75
N ASN A 115 40.38 -25.42 20.47
CA ASN A 115 40.35 -26.83 20.90
C ASN A 115 41.57 -27.20 21.73
N ASP A 116 41.34 -27.83 22.88
CA ASP A 116 42.39 -28.27 23.82
C ASP A 116 42.98 -29.63 23.42
N GLU A 117 42.16 -30.52 22.86
CA GLU A 117 42.57 -31.85 22.39
C GLU A 117 43.07 -31.79 20.94
N PHE A 118 44.20 -32.48 20.68
CA PHE A 118 44.81 -32.55 19.35
C PHE A 118 43.92 -33.34 18.39
N SER A 119 43.55 -32.70 17.27
CA SER A 119 42.58 -33.23 16.32
C SER A 119 43.23 -33.61 14.98
N THR A 120 42.66 -34.61 14.30
CA THR A 120 43.23 -35.22 13.08
C THR A 120 42.28 -35.31 11.90
N ASP A 121 40.98 -35.15 12.10
CA ASP A 121 39.96 -35.24 11.05
C ASP A 121 38.94 -34.11 11.22
N ALA A 122 38.40 -33.60 10.12
CA ALA A 122 37.46 -32.47 10.10
C ALA A 122 36.33 -32.76 9.10
N ARG A 123 35.08 -32.77 9.58
CA ARG A 123 33.90 -33.19 8.81
C ARG A 123 32.83 -32.12 8.79
N PHE A 124 32.14 -32.01 7.66
CA PHE A 124 31.09 -31.04 7.43
C PHE A 124 29.76 -31.76 7.24
N LEU A 125 28.87 -31.65 8.23
CA LEU A 125 27.68 -32.47 8.36
C LEU A 125 26.46 -31.81 7.68
N ASP A 126 25.47 -32.62 7.28
CA ASP A 126 24.27 -32.15 6.56
C ASP A 126 23.29 -31.29 7.36
N ASN A 127 23.47 -31.18 8.69
CA ASN A 127 22.78 -30.18 9.50
C ASN A 127 23.49 -28.80 9.48
N GLY A 128 24.60 -28.67 8.75
CA GLY A 128 25.42 -27.47 8.65
C GLY A 128 26.53 -27.37 9.69
N ASN A 129 26.68 -28.36 10.59
CA ASN A 129 27.71 -28.34 11.62
C ASN A 129 29.06 -28.81 11.05
N LEU A 130 30.08 -27.94 11.13
CA LEU A 130 31.48 -28.29 10.91
C LEU A 130 32.08 -28.80 12.22
N VAL A 131 32.49 -30.08 12.26
CA VAL A 131 33.04 -30.75 13.44
C VAL A 131 34.51 -31.11 13.24
N LEU A 132 35.28 -31.04 14.32
CA LEU A 132 36.71 -31.37 14.39
C LEU A 132 36.89 -32.53 15.38
N LEU A 133 37.58 -33.59 14.96
CA LEU A 133 37.63 -34.88 15.65
C LEU A 133 39.04 -35.26 16.12
N THR A 134 39.13 -35.82 17.33
CA THR A 134 40.34 -36.51 17.80
C THR A 134 40.55 -37.84 17.06
N ARG A 135 41.71 -38.48 17.28
CA ARG A 135 42.02 -39.82 16.74
C ARG A 135 41.02 -40.90 17.16
N ASP A 136 40.38 -40.72 18.31
CA ASP A 136 39.41 -41.66 18.88
C ASP A 136 37.97 -41.39 18.42
N GLY A 137 37.77 -40.45 17.47
CA GLY A 137 36.46 -40.09 16.92
C GLY A 137 35.62 -39.17 17.82
N LYS A 138 36.15 -38.70 18.95
CA LYS A 138 35.50 -37.73 19.83
C LYS A 138 35.51 -36.34 19.19
N VAL A 139 34.41 -35.59 19.31
CA VAL A 139 34.35 -34.17 18.92
C VAL A 139 35.21 -33.35 19.89
N ALA A 140 36.23 -32.68 19.34
CA ALA A 140 37.12 -31.77 20.07
C ALA A 140 36.73 -30.29 19.90
N TRP A 141 36.01 -29.98 18.82
CA TRP A 141 35.44 -28.66 18.53
C TRP A 141 34.34 -28.78 17.48
N GLN A 142 33.36 -27.89 17.51
CA GLN A 142 32.31 -27.83 16.49
C GLN A 142 31.76 -26.41 16.33
N SER A 143 31.32 -26.08 15.11
CA SER A 143 30.75 -24.76 14.79
C SER A 143 29.47 -24.43 15.59
N PHE A 144 28.71 -25.45 15.99
CA PHE A 144 27.49 -25.28 16.79
C PHE A 144 27.75 -24.80 18.22
N ASP A 145 28.96 -24.97 18.75
CA ASP A 145 29.38 -24.39 20.04
C ASP A 145 29.93 -22.94 19.87
N HIS A 146 29.88 -22.39 18.66
CA HIS A 146 30.27 -21.01 18.36
C HIS A 146 29.20 -20.30 17.50
N PRO A 147 28.00 -20.05 18.04
CA PRO A 147 26.93 -19.29 17.38
C PRO A 147 27.38 -17.95 16.78
N THR A 148 26.75 -17.57 15.67
CA THR A 148 26.80 -16.22 15.11
C THR A 148 25.42 -15.56 15.22
N ASP A 149 24.85 -15.06 14.12
CA ASP A 149 23.48 -14.55 14.03
C ASP A 149 22.43 -15.66 13.89
N THR A 150 22.78 -16.80 13.28
CA THR A 150 21.82 -17.85 12.91
C THR A 150 21.87 -19.06 13.84
N TRP A 151 20.71 -19.65 14.12
CA TRP A 151 20.50 -20.86 14.95
C TRP A 151 19.76 -21.92 14.14
N LEU A 152 20.33 -23.13 14.08
CA LEU A 152 19.88 -24.23 13.22
C LEU A 152 19.27 -25.40 14.02
N PRO A 153 18.51 -26.30 13.37
CA PRO A 153 18.01 -27.52 13.99
C PRO A 153 19.15 -28.40 14.53
N GLY A 154 19.00 -28.91 15.75
CA GLY A 154 20.01 -29.72 16.43
C GLY A 154 21.15 -28.93 17.08
N MET A 155 21.09 -27.60 17.07
CA MET A 155 21.98 -26.70 17.81
C MET A 155 21.30 -26.26 19.11
N ASN A 156 22.05 -26.22 20.21
CA ASN A 156 21.53 -25.87 21.54
C ASN A 156 22.12 -24.53 22.03
N LEU A 157 21.27 -23.64 22.54
CA LEU A 157 21.69 -22.45 23.28
C LEU A 157 21.71 -22.76 24.77
N THR A 158 22.66 -22.15 25.49
CA THR A 158 22.96 -22.48 26.91
C THR A 158 23.26 -21.20 27.69
N ARG A 159 23.83 -21.32 28.90
CA ARG A 159 24.32 -20.16 29.69
C ARG A 159 25.31 -19.29 28.91
N ASP A 160 26.24 -19.92 28.21
CA ASP A 160 27.39 -19.26 27.59
C ASP A 160 27.29 -19.22 26.05
N LEU A 161 26.40 -20.02 25.45
CA LEU A 161 26.11 -20.02 24.02
C LEU A 161 24.88 -19.16 23.70
N PHE A 162 25.10 -18.03 23.01
CA PHE A 162 24.08 -17.03 22.68
C PHE A 162 24.25 -16.54 21.24
N LEU A 163 23.16 -16.11 20.60
CA LEU A 163 23.24 -15.48 19.27
C LEU A 163 23.62 -14.01 19.41
N ASN A 164 24.37 -13.50 18.43
CA ASN A 164 24.72 -12.10 18.32
C ASN A 164 24.59 -11.63 16.86
N SER A 165 23.99 -10.46 16.67
CA SER A 165 23.72 -9.94 15.33
C SER A 165 25.01 -9.70 14.53
N TRP A 166 24.85 -9.58 13.22
CA TRP A 166 25.83 -8.84 12.42
C TRP A 166 25.75 -7.36 12.79
N ARG A 167 26.82 -6.61 12.51
CA ARG A 167 26.89 -5.17 12.78
C ARG A 167 26.04 -4.36 11.80
N SER A 168 26.00 -4.79 10.54
CA SER A 168 25.09 -4.26 9.51
C SER A 168 24.77 -5.35 8.49
N LEU A 169 23.94 -5.04 7.48
CA LEU A 169 23.66 -5.94 6.36
C LEU A 169 24.93 -6.43 5.62
N PHE A 170 26.01 -5.64 5.66
CA PHE A 170 27.25 -5.90 4.91
C PHE A 170 28.48 -6.19 5.78
N ASP A 171 28.41 -6.00 7.10
CA ASP A 171 29.50 -6.24 8.04
C ASP A 171 29.11 -7.35 9.04
N PRO A 172 29.62 -8.60 8.88
CA PRO A 172 29.29 -9.73 9.74
C PRO A 172 29.98 -9.69 11.12
N SER A 173 30.80 -8.67 11.40
CA SER A 173 31.40 -8.46 12.72
C SER A 173 30.32 -8.32 13.83
N PRO A 174 30.69 -8.48 15.11
CA PRO A 174 29.73 -8.46 16.22
C PRO A 174 28.90 -7.16 16.26
N GLY A 175 27.59 -7.29 16.09
CA GLY A 175 26.64 -6.20 16.27
C GLY A 175 26.22 -6.02 17.73
N LEU A 176 25.39 -5.00 17.98
CA LEU A 176 25.00 -4.61 19.34
C LEU A 176 23.87 -5.46 19.94
N TYR A 177 23.21 -6.32 19.17
CA TYR A 177 22.05 -7.10 19.60
C TYR A 177 22.38 -8.57 19.87
N SER A 178 21.70 -9.20 20.83
CA SER A 178 21.96 -10.59 21.23
C SER A 178 20.73 -11.29 21.82
N LEU A 179 20.64 -12.61 21.62
CA LEU A 179 19.65 -13.51 22.23
C LEU A 179 20.37 -14.47 23.17
N ARG A 180 20.06 -14.42 24.46
CA ARG A 180 20.66 -15.28 25.49
C ARG A 180 19.64 -15.75 26.52
N LEU A 181 19.95 -16.81 27.27
CA LEU A 181 19.18 -17.18 28.46
C LEU A 181 19.40 -16.12 29.56
N LYS A 182 18.30 -15.62 30.14
CA LYS A 182 18.32 -14.50 31.08
C LYS A 182 18.89 -14.91 32.44
N ARG A 183 19.85 -14.11 32.92
CA ARG A 183 20.57 -14.36 34.17
C ARG A 183 19.86 -13.72 35.38
N PRO A 184 19.93 -14.30 36.59
CA PRO A 184 20.50 -15.61 36.93
C PRO A 184 19.51 -16.77 36.74
N GLY A 185 18.32 -16.52 36.18
CA GLY A 185 17.18 -17.44 36.25
C GLY A 185 17.22 -18.62 35.27
N TYR A 186 17.85 -18.48 34.10
CA TYR A 186 18.02 -19.55 33.09
C TYR A 186 16.75 -20.35 32.71
N GLY A 187 15.58 -19.72 32.79
CA GLY A 187 14.28 -20.31 32.43
C GLY A 187 13.44 -19.44 31.51
N GLU A 188 14.04 -18.37 30.96
CA GLU A 188 13.47 -17.45 29.99
C GLU A 188 14.60 -16.90 29.10
N PHE A 189 14.31 -16.58 27.85
CA PHE A 189 15.22 -15.89 26.94
C PHE A 189 15.06 -14.37 27.06
N GLU A 190 16.12 -13.63 26.74
CA GLU A 190 16.11 -12.17 26.61
C GLU A 190 16.79 -11.69 25.32
N LEU A 191 16.25 -10.62 24.73
CA LEU A 191 16.89 -9.84 23.66
C LEU A 191 17.52 -8.60 24.27
N VAL A 192 18.81 -8.40 24.03
CA VAL A 192 19.66 -7.46 24.78
C VAL A 192 20.51 -6.61 23.86
N TYR A 193 20.41 -5.29 24.02
CA TYR A 193 21.22 -4.26 23.36
C TYR A 193 22.47 -3.94 24.19
N ASN A 194 23.61 -3.86 23.51
CA ASN A 194 24.93 -3.57 24.07
C ASN A 194 25.22 -4.38 25.36
N ALA A 195 24.86 -5.67 25.33
CA ALA A 195 24.93 -6.65 26.42
C ALA A 195 24.22 -6.30 27.75
N THR A 196 23.60 -5.13 27.86
CA THR A 196 23.14 -4.50 29.11
C THR A 196 21.64 -4.22 29.14
N ASN A 197 21.09 -3.65 28.07
CA ASN A 197 19.69 -3.20 28.02
C ASN A 197 18.79 -4.27 27.41
N THR A 198 18.04 -4.99 28.25
CA THR A 198 17.06 -5.99 27.81
C THR A 198 15.78 -5.30 27.35
N TYR A 199 15.40 -5.46 26.09
CA TYR A 199 14.22 -4.81 25.47
C TYR A 199 13.09 -5.78 25.13
N TRP A 200 13.31 -7.09 25.27
CA TRP A 200 12.25 -8.11 25.18
C TRP A 200 12.65 -9.37 25.96
N SER A 201 11.66 -10.14 26.41
CA SER A 201 11.87 -11.46 27.00
C SER A 201 10.71 -12.41 26.72
N SER A 202 11.02 -13.68 26.51
CA SER A 202 10.04 -14.75 26.27
C SER A 202 9.12 -15.01 27.46
N GLY A 203 9.47 -14.50 28.64
CA GLY A 203 8.88 -14.95 29.90
C GLY A 203 9.24 -16.41 30.19
N LYS A 204 8.76 -16.92 31.33
CA LYS A 204 9.22 -18.18 31.92
C LYS A 204 8.71 -19.41 31.17
N TRP A 205 9.52 -20.46 31.16
CA TRP A 205 9.13 -21.77 30.65
C TRP A 205 7.99 -22.37 31.47
N ALA A 206 6.89 -22.70 30.81
CA ALA A 206 5.68 -23.27 31.43
C ALA A 206 5.62 -24.81 31.34
N GLY A 207 6.58 -25.45 30.68
CA GLY A 207 6.66 -26.91 30.48
C GLY A 207 6.69 -27.30 29.00
N GLU A 208 5.86 -26.65 28.19
CA GLU A 208 5.73 -26.89 26.74
C GLU A 208 6.05 -25.65 25.87
N ALA A 209 5.90 -24.45 26.44
CA ALA A 209 6.15 -23.16 25.79
C ALA A 209 6.68 -22.12 26.80
N PHE A 210 7.18 -20.98 26.31
CA PHE A 210 7.45 -19.80 27.16
C PHE A 210 6.20 -18.94 27.31
N SER A 211 6.01 -18.30 28.47
CA SER A 211 4.75 -17.62 28.82
C SER A 211 4.35 -16.45 27.90
N ASN A 212 5.31 -15.82 27.22
CA ASN A 212 5.09 -14.72 26.28
C ASN A 212 5.34 -15.18 24.82
N VAL A 213 5.34 -16.50 24.57
CA VAL A 213 5.51 -17.10 23.24
C VAL A 213 4.50 -18.25 23.07
N PRO A 214 3.19 -17.95 23.09
CA PRO A 214 2.14 -18.98 23.01
C PRO A 214 2.16 -19.75 21.67
N GLU A 215 2.77 -19.18 20.62
CA GLU A 215 2.87 -19.79 19.28
C GLU A 215 3.61 -21.15 19.32
N MET A 216 4.51 -21.35 20.29
CA MET A 216 5.22 -22.62 20.50
C MET A 216 4.27 -23.80 20.81
N THR A 217 3.04 -23.54 21.27
CA THR A 217 2.05 -24.58 21.59
C THR A 217 1.36 -25.19 20.37
N SER A 218 1.68 -24.72 19.14
CA SER A 218 1.13 -25.23 17.88
C SER A 218 2.16 -26.05 17.09
N PRO A 219 2.30 -27.37 17.33
CA PRO A 219 3.40 -28.18 16.82
C PRO A 219 3.20 -28.58 15.35
N TYR A 220 3.62 -27.71 14.42
CA TYR A 220 3.58 -27.99 12.97
C TYR A 220 4.70 -28.96 12.54
N ILE A 221 5.97 -28.55 12.67
CA ILE A 221 7.16 -29.39 12.39
C ILE A 221 8.24 -29.32 13.47
N TYR A 222 8.11 -28.39 14.43
CA TYR A 222 9.14 -28.09 15.42
C TYR A 222 8.98 -28.93 16.68
N HIS A 223 10.09 -29.49 17.16
CA HIS A 223 10.17 -30.13 18.46
C HIS A 223 11.20 -29.41 19.32
N PHE A 224 10.70 -28.48 20.13
CA PHE A 224 11.48 -27.78 21.15
C PHE A 224 11.78 -28.70 22.33
N ARG A 225 12.99 -28.57 22.89
CA ARG A 225 13.46 -29.35 24.03
C ARG A 225 14.25 -28.44 24.97
N PHE A 226 13.73 -28.23 26.18
CA PHE A 226 14.42 -27.52 27.24
C PHE A 226 14.89 -28.52 28.32
N GLU A 227 16.20 -28.77 28.38
CA GLU A 227 16.82 -29.59 29.41
C GLU A 227 17.30 -28.74 30.58
N HIS A 228 17.11 -29.26 31.79
CA HIS A 228 17.47 -28.61 33.06
C HIS A 228 17.05 -27.12 33.15
N PRO A 229 15.80 -26.76 32.77
CA PRO A 229 15.33 -25.38 32.83
C PRO A 229 15.42 -24.83 34.25
N PHE A 230 15.62 -23.51 34.36
CA PHE A 230 15.85 -22.81 35.64
C PHE A 230 17.15 -23.17 36.38
N THR A 231 18.14 -23.75 35.70
CA THR A 231 19.45 -24.10 36.29
C THR A 231 20.62 -23.56 35.46
N PRO A 232 21.85 -23.46 36.02
CA PRO A 232 23.05 -23.14 35.23
C PRO A 232 23.45 -24.20 34.18
N MET A 233 22.77 -25.35 34.15
CA MET A 233 22.90 -26.41 33.13
C MET A 233 21.79 -26.35 32.06
N ALA A 234 20.98 -25.29 32.08
CA ALA A 234 19.95 -25.01 31.10
C ALA A 234 20.49 -25.10 29.66
N SER A 235 19.88 -25.99 28.88
CA SER A 235 20.18 -26.24 27.47
C SER A 235 18.86 -26.28 26.69
N PHE A 236 18.65 -25.33 25.78
CA PHE A 236 17.46 -25.26 24.96
C PHE A 236 17.84 -25.45 23.49
N GLY A 237 17.18 -26.38 22.82
CA GLY A 237 17.35 -26.64 21.39
C GLY A 237 16.03 -26.98 20.71
N PHE A 238 16.07 -27.11 19.38
CA PHE A 238 14.94 -27.60 18.60
C PHE A 238 15.40 -28.58 17.52
N THR A 239 14.56 -29.56 17.21
CA THR A 239 14.72 -30.46 16.07
C THR A 239 13.47 -30.42 15.19
N LEU A 240 13.59 -30.95 13.97
CA LEU A 240 12.47 -31.05 13.03
C LEU A 240 11.91 -32.46 13.04
N ARG A 241 10.59 -32.57 12.88
CA ARG A 241 9.90 -33.83 12.58
C ARG A 241 9.44 -33.81 11.12
N PRO A 242 9.67 -34.87 10.33
CA PRO A 242 9.04 -35.00 9.02
C PRO A 242 7.52 -35.13 9.18
N LEU A 243 6.76 -34.57 8.24
CA LEU A 243 5.29 -34.65 8.22
C LEU A 243 4.82 -36.04 7.75
N ASP A 244 5.47 -36.57 6.71
CA ASP A 244 5.22 -37.91 6.15
C ASP A 244 6.51 -38.72 6.09
N THR A 245 6.42 -40.04 6.04
CA THR A 245 7.58 -40.96 5.99
C THR A 245 8.42 -40.87 4.70
N GLU A 246 7.96 -40.17 3.67
CA GLU A 246 8.64 -40.04 2.38
C GLU A 246 9.14 -38.60 2.08
N SER A 247 8.88 -37.63 2.95
CA SER A 247 9.23 -36.22 2.73
C SER A 247 10.23 -35.68 3.76
N ALA A 248 11.33 -35.10 3.28
CA ALA A 248 12.25 -34.36 4.14
C ALA A 248 11.60 -33.02 4.60
N PRO A 249 11.75 -32.62 5.87
CA PRO A 249 11.21 -31.34 6.34
C PRO A 249 11.91 -30.16 5.66
N PRO A 250 11.21 -29.02 5.45
CA PRO A 250 11.80 -27.85 4.80
C PRO A 250 12.93 -27.24 5.63
N LEU A 251 13.89 -26.59 4.96
CA LEU A 251 15.01 -25.92 5.63
C LEU A 251 14.46 -24.81 6.53
N THR A 252 14.97 -24.66 7.75
CA THR A 252 14.45 -23.67 8.70
C THR A 252 15.53 -23.26 9.71
N ARG A 253 15.41 -22.05 10.26
CA ARG A 253 16.40 -21.39 11.13
C ARG A 253 15.75 -20.30 12.00
N PHE A 254 16.39 -19.93 13.10
CA PHE A 254 16.22 -18.60 13.69
C PHE A 254 17.39 -17.70 13.28
N LYS A 255 17.16 -16.39 13.16
CA LYS A 255 18.20 -15.38 12.91
C LYS A 255 18.03 -14.20 13.87
N MET A 256 19.10 -13.81 14.54
CA MET A 256 19.27 -12.51 15.19
C MET A 256 19.67 -11.49 14.11
N ASP A 257 18.72 -10.68 13.64
CA ASP A 257 19.00 -9.75 12.55
C ASP A 257 19.82 -8.52 13.01
N TYR A 258 20.49 -7.84 12.07
CA TYR A 258 21.27 -6.63 12.37
C TYR A 258 20.39 -5.47 12.85
N THR A 259 19.10 -5.48 12.49
CA THR A 259 18.05 -4.61 13.03
C THR A 259 17.67 -4.92 14.49
N GLY A 260 18.23 -5.96 15.11
CA GLY A 260 17.96 -6.37 16.49
C GLY A 260 16.66 -7.15 16.71
N GLN A 261 15.89 -7.42 15.65
CA GLN A 261 14.76 -8.32 15.70
C GLN A 261 15.23 -9.79 15.62
N LEU A 262 14.72 -10.66 16.49
CA LEU A 262 14.84 -12.11 16.35
C LEU A 262 13.79 -12.62 15.35
N GLN A 263 14.18 -13.53 14.45
CA GLN A 263 13.42 -13.90 13.26
C GLN A 263 13.46 -15.42 13.02
N GLN A 264 12.39 -16.17 13.27
CA GLN A 264 12.27 -17.62 12.99
C GLN A 264 11.70 -17.84 11.59
N SER A 265 12.40 -18.56 10.70
CA SER A 265 12.08 -18.70 9.27
C SER A 265 12.17 -20.12 8.70
N THR A 266 11.34 -20.42 7.70
CA THR A 266 11.37 -21.61 6.84
C THR A 266 11.77 -21.24 5.41
N TRP A 267 12.29 -22.18 4.62
CA TRP A 267 12.59 -21.98 3.21
C TRP A 267 11.44 -22.51 2.35
N SER A 268 10.96 -21.69 1.41
CA SER A 268 10.02 -22.11 0.37
C SER A 268 10.77 -22.40 -0.94
N PRO A 269 10.87 -23.68 -1.39
CA PRO A 269 11.41 -24.01 -2.71
C PRO A 269 10.51 -23.55 -3.88
N GLN A 270 9.30 -23.04 -3.58
CA GLN A 270 8.28 -22.69 -4.58
C GLN A 270 8.26 -21.19 -4.89
N THR A 271 8.64 -20.37 -3.92
CA THR A 271 8.75 -18.91 -4.02
C THR A 271 10.19 -18.40 -3.89
N GLU A 272 11.15 -19.30 -3.65
CA GLU A 272 12.59 -19.01 -3.48
C GLU A 272 12.87 -17.95 -2.38
N SER A 273 12.10 -18.02 -1.28
CA SER A 273 12.08 -17.05 -0.17
C SER A 273 12.20 -17.69 1.23
N TRP A 274 12.55 -16.85 2.22
CA TRP A 274 12.68 -17.21 3.64
C TRP A 274 11.49 -16.76 4.50
N ASN A 275 10.52 -17.65 4.60
CA ASN A 275 9.26 -17.62 5.36
C ASN A 275 9.44 -17.47 6.90
N ARG A 276 9.74 -16.25 7.37
CA ARG A 276 9.84 -15.81 8.79
C ARG A 276 8.50 -15.68 9.57
N PHE A 277 7.82 -16.78 9.87
CA PHE A 277 6.54 -16.80 10.60
C PHE A 277 6.50 -16.18 11.99
N TRP A 278 7.64 -16.02 12.65
CA TRP A 278 7.66 -15.49 13.99
C TRP A 278 8.83 -14.54 14.18
N SER A 279 8.56 -13.38 14.80
CA SER A 279 9.58 -12.39 15.08
C SER A 279 9.30 -11.55 16.30
N GLN A 280 10.34 -11.26 17.07
CA GLN A 280 10.23 -10.48 18.30
C GLN A 280 11.35 -9.43 18.43
N PRO A 281 11.06 -8.19 18.87
CA PRO A 281 9.70 -7.63 19.06
C PRO A 281 8.92 -7.57 17.73
N GLU A 282 7.59 -7.71 17.80
CA GLU A 282 6.70 -7.63 16.61
C GLU A 282 6.93 -6.32 15.82
N ASN A 283 6.70 -5.16 16.47
CA ASN A 283 7.05 -3.86 15.90
C ASN A 283 8.53 -3.58 16.14
N VAL A 284 9.30 -3.45 15.05
CA VAL A 284 10.75 -3.21 15.08
C VAL A 284 11.15 -1.88 15.76
N CYS A 285 10.28 -0.87 15.80
CA CYS A 285 10.51 0.37 16.57
C CYS A 285 10.40 0.19 18.10
N ARG A 286 10.20 -1.05 18.60
CA ARG A 286 10.46 -1.42 20.01
C ARG A 286 11.88 -1.93 20.25
N VAL A 287 12.70 -2.10 19.20
CA VAL A 287 14.13 -2.43 19.36
C VAL A 287 14.86 -1.20 19.90
N TYR A 288 15.59 -1.41 20.98
CA TYR A 288 16.29 -0.36 21.72
C TYR A 288 17.38 0.32 20.86
N SER A 289 17.36 1.66 20.82
CA SER A 289 18.33 2.54 20.16
C SER A 289 18.46 2.36 18.64
N LEU A 290 17.46 1.78 17.97
CA LEU A 290 17.49 1.43 16.54
C LEU A 290 17.89 2.61 15.62
N CYS A 291 17.37 3.81 15.90
CA CYS A 291 17.62 5.02 15.10
C CYS A 291 18.71 5.96 15.67
N GLY A 292 19.47 5.51 16.68
CA GLY A 292 20.48 6.32 17.37
C GLY A 292 19.89 7.57 18.05
N SER A 293 20.75 8.59 18.27
CA SER A 293 20.33 9.85 18.90
C SER A 293 19.58 10.77 17.94
N PHE A 294 18.52 11.45 18.38
CA PHE A 294 17.72 12.41 17.60
C PHE A 294 17.08 11.86 16.29
N GLY A 295 17.16 10.55 16.06
CA GLY A 295 16.44 9.84 15.00
C GLY A 295 15.10 9.31 15.51
N VAL A 296 14.02 9.69 14.84
CA VAL A 296 12.65 9.19 15.06
C VAL A 296 12.50 7.85 14.33
N CYS A 297 11.96 6.85 15.02
CA CYS A 297 11.55 5.59 14.41
C CYS A 297 10.09 5.66 13.96
N ASP A 298 9.85 5.36 12.68
CA ASP A 298 8.50 5.24 12.13
C ASP A 298 8.41 3.96 11.29
N SER A 299 7.67 2.97 11.78
CA SER A 299 7.42 1.71 11.10
C SER A 299 6.41 1.82 9.95
N THR A 300 5.86 3.01 9.68
CA THR A 300 4.90 3.31 8.62
C THR A 300 5.42 4.31 7.57
N GLY A 301 6.58 4.93 7.83
CA GLY A 301 7.22 5.90 6.95
C GLY A 301 8.08 5.30 5.84
N PRO A 302 8.54 6.11 4.86
CA PRO A 302 9.36 5.67 3.73
C PRO A 302 10.82 5.32 4.10
N ARG A 303 11.27 5.69 5.31
CA ARG A 303 12.49 5.21 5.95
C ARG A 303 12.18 4.87 7.39
N LEU A 304 12.74 3.77 7.89
CA LEU A 304 12.51 3.30 9.26
C LEU A 304 13.02 4.30 10.32
N CYS A 305 14.05 5.07 9.98
CA CYS A 305 14.66 6.07 10.84
C CYS A 305 14.88 7.39 10.07
N GLU A 306 14.33 8.48 10.59
CA GLU A 306 14.54 9.84 10.07
C GLU A 306 15.01 10.78 11.18
N CYS A 307 15.88 11.73 10.86
CA CYS A 307 16.21 12.80 11.80
C CYS A 307 15.00 13.68 12.06
N LEU A 308 14.86 14.23 13.28
CA LEU A 308 13.79 15.16 13.65
C LEU A 308 13.50 16.17 12.50
N PRO A 309 12.26 16.28 11.98
CA PRO A 309 11.97 17.00 10.72
C PRO A 309 11.92 18.53 10.89
N LEU A 310 12.90 19.08 11.60
CA LEU A 310 13.09 20.49 11.87
C LEU A 310 14.35 21.02 11.15
N PRO A 311 14.29 22.23 10.54
CA PRO A 311 15.47 22.91 10.02
C PRO A 311 16.60 23.00 11.06
N GLY A 312 17.69 22.26 10.83
CA GLY A 312 18.85 22.19 11.73
C GLY A 312 19.30 20.77 12.07
N PHE A 313 18.45 19.74 11.91
CA PHE A 313 18.82 18.35 12.19
C PHE A 313 19.29 17.62 10.93
N ARG A 314 20.36 16.82 11.03
CA ARG A 314 20.92 15.97 9.95
C ARG A 314 21.60 14.72 10.52
N PRO A 315 21.85 13.67 9.72
CA PRO A 315 22.64 12.52 10.15
C PRO A 315 24.03 12.89 10.68
N VAL A 316 24.58 12.05 11.56
CA VAL A 316 26.00 12.14 11.99
C VAL A 316 26.94 11.72 10.86
N ASN A 317 26.57 10.65 10.14
CA ASN A 317 27.25 10.17 8.94
C ASN A 317 26.20 9.87 7.86
N ASP A 318 26.08 10.77 6.88
CA ASP A 318 25.06 10.67 5.82
C ASP A 318 25.22 9.39 4.99
N VAL A 319 26.45 8.90 4.76
CA VAL A 319 26.73 7.67 3.99
C VAL A 319 26.24 6.42 4.71
N ALA A 320 26.42 6.35 6.04
CA ALA A 320 25.90 5.25 6.85
C ALA A 320 24.37 5.25 6.88
N TRP A 321 23.77 6.44 7.03
CA TRP A 321 22.33 6.65 7.06
C TRP A 321 21.64 6.34 5.73
N GLU A 322 22.33 6.54 4.60
CA GLU A 322 21.88 6.10 3.27
C GLU A 322 22.04 4.59 3.03
N SER A 323 22.94 3.92 3.76
CA SER A 323 23.11 2.46 3.74
C SER A 323 22.32 1.71 4.82
N GLU A 324 21.32 2.36 5.42
CA GLU A 324 20.45 1.82 6.49
C GLU A 324 21.18 1.46 7.81
N ASP A 325 22.42 1.95 8.00
CA ASP A 325 23.13 1.91 9.29
C ASP A 325 22.82 3.19 10.09
N TYR A 326 21.69 3.13 10.80
CA TYR A 326 21.20 4.22 11.64
C TYR A 326 21.92 4.32 13.00
N SER A 327 22.88 3.43 13.31
CA SER A 327 23.53 3.36 14.63
C SER A 327 24.26 4.64 15.03
N GLY A 328 24.70 5.44 14.04
CA GLY A 328 25.36 6.73 14.26
C GLY A 328 24.43 7.87 14.71
N GLY A 329 23.11 7.74 14.52
CA GLY A 329 22.14 8.79 14.87
C GLY A 329 22.25 10.08 14.03
N CYS A 330 21.57 11.10 14.55
CA CYS A 330 21.45 12.45 14.02
C CYS A 330 22.05 13.49 14.97
N ARG A 331 22.44 14.64 14.42
CA ARG A 331 23.05 15.79 15.11
C ARG A 331 22.26 17.07 14.83
N ARG A 332 22.28 17.99 15.79
CA ARG A 332 21.72 19.34 15.67
C ARG A 332 22.82 20.32 15.25
N LEU A 333 22.60 21.02 14.14
CA LEU A 333 23.43 22.14 13.67
C LEU A 333 22.88 23.43 14.27
N SER A 334 23.44 23.89 15.40
CA SER A 334 23.04 25.14 16.03
C SER A 334 24.22 26.08 16.31
N THR A 335 24.12 27.29 15.79
CA THR A 335 24.88 28.46 16.22
C THR A 335 24.07 29.18 17.30
N CYS A 336 24.62 29.35 18.52
CA CYS A 336 23.90 29.99 19.64
C CYS A 336 23.69 31.52 19.47
N ASP A 337 23.67 32.04 18.25
CA ASP A 337 23.73 33.48 17.92
C ASP A 337 22.35 34.17 17.91
N GLY A 338 21.32 33.52 18.48
CA GLY A 338 20.08 34.19 18.91
C GLY A 338 18.91 34.30 17.91
N ASP A 339 19.06 33.90 16.64
CA ASP A 339 17.95 33.88 15.65
C ASP A 339 17.17 32.54 15.64
N ASP A 340 17.59 31.58 16.46
CA ASP A 340 16.96 30.27 16.72
C ASP A 340 15.53 30.41 17.30
N ARG A 341 14.55 29.63 16.79
CA ARG A 341 13.14 29.65 17.25
C ARG A 341 12.68 28.32 17.80
N PHE A 342 11.81 28.33 18.81
CA PHE A 342 11.16 27.10 19.30
C PHE A 342 9.94 26.73 18.46
N GLU A 343 10.08 25.65 17.69
CA GLU A 343 8.98 24.97 16.99
C GLU A 343 8.41 23.85 17.86
N LYS A 344 7.10 23.62 17.73
CA LYS A 344 6.38 22.58 18.49
C LYS A 344 6.46 21.24 17.75
N VAL A 345 6.99 20.21 18.41
CA VAL A 345 7.17 18.86 17.82
C VAL A 345 6.03 17.92 18.21
N GLY A 346 5.46 18.04 19.42
CA GLY A 346 4.28 17.28 19.85
C GLY A 346 4.51 16.45 21.12
N ALA A 347 3.72 15.39 21.30
CA ALA A 347 3.90 14.39 22.34
C ALA A 347 4.65 13.19 21.75
N LEU A 348 5.92 13.04 22.12
CA LEU A 348 6.79 11.95 21.70
C LEU A 348 7.20 11.15 22.92
N TYR A 349 7.28 9.83 22.79
CA TYR A 349 8.07 9.03 23.71
C TYR A 349 9.54 9.14 23.29
N PHE A 350 10.44 9.23 24.27
CA PHE A 350 11.88 9.30 24.10
C PHE A 350 12.58 8.87 25.38
N ASP A 351 13.87 8.58 25.26
CA ASP A 351 14.74 8.16 26.34
C ASP A 351 16.03 9.01 26.40
N GLY A 352 16.75 8.94 27.52
CA GLY A 352 18.14 9.41 27.64
C GLY A 352 18.39 10.89 27.87
N ALA A 353 17.37 11.76 27.74
CA ALA A 353 17.52 13.18 28.02
C ALA A 353 17.48 13.50 29.53
N VAL A 354 18.26 14.51 29.94
CA VAL A 354 18.34 15.01 31.31
C VAL A 354 17.47 16.26 31.45
N THR A 355 16.50 16.21 32.37
CA THR A 355 15.53 17.30 32.58
C THR A 355 15.96 18.21 33.74
N ARG A 356 15.94 19.53 33.51
CA ARG A 356 16.17 20.57 34.54
C ARG A 356 14.89 21.36 34.79
N GLN A 357 14.39 21.31 36.02
CA GLN A 357 13.06 21.80 36.40
C GLN A 357 13.13 23.07 37.27
N PHE A 358 12.38 24.11 36.92
CA PHE A 358 12.28 25.38 37.66
C PHE A 358 10.96 26.11 37.38
N PHE A 359 10.58 27.06 38.25
CA PHE A 359 9.37 27.86 38.08
C PHE A 359 9.67 29.18 37.37
N MET A 360 8.86 29.57 36.39
CA MET A 360 9.04 30.82 35.65
C MET A 360 7.70 31.39 35.19
N GLY A 361 7.49 32.70 35.37
CA GLY A 361 6.16 33.30 35.31
C GLY A 361 5.47 33.33 33.94
N ASP A 362 6.25 33.21 32.86
CA ASP A 362 5.77 33.26 31.47
C ASP A 362 6.53 32.28 30.57
N ARG A 363 5.86 31.76 29.53
CA ARG A 363 6.48 30.82 28.58
C ARG A 363 7.69 31.44 27.86
N LYS A 364 7.66 32.74 27.54
CA LYS A 364 8.83 33.42 26.93
C LYS A 364 9.99 33.54 27.90
N GLY A 365 9.77 33.41 29.21
CA GLY A 365 10.81 33.27 30.23
C GLY A 365 11.49 31.92 30.11
N CYS A 366 10.70 30.84 30.07
CA CYS A 366 11.20 29.48 29.85
C CYS A 366 11.96 29.36 28.51
N GLU A 367 11.43 29.95 27.43
CA GLU A 367 12.12 30.09 26.14
C GLU A 367 13.47 30.79 26.31
N ARG A 368 13.53 31.98 26.93
CA ARG A 368 14.78 32.70 27.20
C ARG A 368 15.79 31.84 27.98
N ALA A 369 15.37 31.18 29.07
CA ALA A 369 16.25 30.31 29.86
C ALA A 369 16.79 29.10 29.08
N CYS A 370 16.16 28.68 27.98
CA CYS A 370 16.66 27.64 27.06
C CYS A 370 17.36 28.24 25.80
N LEU A 371 17.29 29.55 25.58
CA LEU A 371 18.18 30.27 24.65
C LEU A 371 19.54 30.53 25.31
N ASP A 372 19.53 30.90 26.60
CA ASP A 372 20.73 31.21 27.40
C ASP A 372 21.61 29.97 27.72
N ASP A 373 21.05 28.75 27.69
CA ASP A 373 21.81 27.49 27.81
C ASP A 373 21.97 26.82 26.43
N CYS A 374 23.19 26.89 25.84
CA CYS A 374 23.51 26.22 24.57
C CYS A 374 23.29 24.69 24.58
N ALA A 375 23.36 24.05 25.75
CA ALA A 375 23.11 22.61 25.89
C ALA A 375 21.61 22.27 25.98
N CYS A 376 20.74 23.27 26.09
CA CYS A 376 19.29 23.10 25.99
C CYS A 376 18.89 22.97 24.51
N PHE A 377 18.39 21.79 24.12
CA PHE A 377 17.89 21.56 22.75
C PHE A 377 16.38 21.82 22.63
N GLY A 378 15.67 21.77 23.74
CA GLY A 378 14.22 21.90 23.80
C GLY A 378 13.71 22.02 25.23
N LEU A 379 12.41 22.27 25.36
CA LEU A 379 11.76 22.54 26.65
C LEU A 379 10.34 21.99 26.70
N TYR A 380 9.89 21.78 27.93
CA TYR A 380 8.50 21.65 28.33
C TYR A 380 8.11 22.85 29.20
N TYR A 381 6.88 23.35 29.04
CA TYR A 381 6.32 24.40 29.89
C TYR A 381 4.85 24.10 30.18
N ASP A 382 4.52 23.91 31.45
CA ASP A 382 3.13 23.86 31.91
C ASP A 382 2.64 25.26 32.29
N GLU A 383 1.60 25.73 31.61
CA GLU A 383 0.97 27.02 31.84
C GLU A 383 0.20 27.09 33.18
N ARG A 384 -0.21 25.94 33.75
CA ARG A 384 -0.97 25.86 35.01
C ARG A 384 -0.07 26.03 36.24
N SER A 385 0.93 25.17 36.39
CA SER A 385 1.91 25.24 37.49
C SER A 385 3.02 26.26 37.25
N ARG A 386 3.10 26.86 36.04
CA ARG A 386 4.18 27.76 35.60
C ARG A 386 5.57 27.12 35.68
N LEU A 387 5.59 25.82 35.40
CA LEU A 387 6.76 24.98 35.55
C LEU A 387 7.46 24.83 34.20
N CYS A 388 8.70 25.32 34.14
CA CYS A 388 9.61 25.11 33.03
C CYS A 388 10.47 23.86 33.29
N ARG A 389 10.63 23.04 32.24
CA ARG A 389 11.49 21.85 32.25
C ARG A 389 12.36 21.86 30.99
N ASN A 390 13.58 22.35 31.13
CA ASN A 390 14.59 22.39 30.06
C ASN A 390 15.20 20.99 29.86
N LEU A 391 15.54 20.66 28.61
CA LEU A 391 16.05 19.35 28.22
C LEU A 391 17.47 19.46 27.65
N ASN A 392 18.39 18.73 28.27
CA ASN A 392 19.81 18.66 27.92
C ASN A 392 20.19 17.20 27.63
N GLY A 393 21.25 16.94 26.85
CA GLY A 393 21.70 15.59 26.49
C GLY A 393 21.18 15.13 25.12
N SER A 394 20.94 13.82 24.97
CA SER A 394 20.50 13.19 23.70
C SER A 394 19.14 12.51 23.87
N LEU A 395 18.31 12.56 22.83
CA LEU A 395 17.06 11.82 22.72
C LEU A 395 17.30 10.46 22.02
N LEU A 396 16.96 9.35 22.67
CA LEU A 396 16.92 8.00 22.09
C LEU A 396 15.46 7.52 21.96
N ASN A 397 15.22 6.42 21.23
CA ASN A 397 13.91 5.75 21.11
C ASN A 397 12.73 6.68 20.77
N LEU A 398 13.00 7.74 19.99
CA LEU A 398 11.99 8.72 19.58
C LEU A 398 10.92 8.05 18.75
N ARG A 399 9.67 8.09 19.22
CA ARG A 399 8.50 7.51 18.54
C ARG A 399 7.25 8.31 18.86
N ASN A 400 6.31 8.30 17.92
CA ASN A 400 5.06 9.05 18.03
C ASN A 400 4.07 8.34 18.96
N LEU A 401 3.48 9.04 19.93
CA LEU A 401 2.51 8.47 20.89
C LEU A 401 1.07 8.50 20.34
N SER A 402 0.89 8.05 19.10
CA SER A 402 -0.44 7.94 18.47
C SER A 402 -1.20 6.68 18.96
N GLY A 403 -1.38 6.57 20.27
CA GLY A 403 -2.12 5.49 20.93
C GLY A 403 -1.32 4.73 21.98
N SER A 404 -1.44 5.14 23.24
CA SER A 404 -1.50 4.25 24.40
C SER A 404 -2.13 5.04 25.56
N VAL A 405 -2.92 4.37 26.39
CA VAL A 405 -3.80 5.03 27.37
C VAL A 405 -3.58 4.44 28.75
N ASP A 406 -2.63 5.03 29.47
CA ASP A 406 -2.59 5.04 30.93
C ASP A 406 -1.98 6.39 31.40
N GLY A 407 -2.38 6.85 32.58
CA GLY A 407 -2.41 8.30 32.88
C GLY A 407 -1.05 9.01 33.00
N GLY A 408 -0.92 10.14 32.28
CA GLY A 408 0.14 11.12 32.43
C GLY A 408 -0.20 12.42 31.71
N GLU A 409 0.10 13.59 32.30
CA GLU A 409 -0.13 14.86 31.60
C GLU A 409 0.89 15.00 30.45
N GLU A 410 0.44 14.75 29.22
CA GLU A 410 1.20 15.05 27.99
C GLU A 410 1.84 16.45 28.02
N ASP A 411 3.13 16.48 28.35
CA ASP A 411 3.99 17.65 28.18
C ASP A 411 4.31 17.81 26.68
N ILE A 412 4.03 18.99 26.12
CA ILE A 412 4.23 19.27 24.70
C ILE A 412 5.67 19.70 24.46
N LEU A 413 6.40 18.93 23.63
CA LEU A 413 7.82 19.18 23.36
C LEU A 413 8.02 20.32 22.36
N TYR A 414 8.85 21.30 22.73
CA TYR A 414 9.31 22.40 21.88
C TYR A 414 10.82 22.27 21.61
N VAL A 415 11.26 22.45 20.35
CA VAL A 415 12.65 22.23 19.87
C VAL A 415 13.05 23.33 18.86
N LYS A 416 14.36 23.58 18.68
CA LYS A 416 14.95 24.83 18.13
C LYS A 416 15.22 24.78 16.58
N ALA A 417 14.65 25.67 15.71
CA ALA A 417 14.58 25.58 14.21
C ALA A 417 14.24 26.89 13.34
N ALA A 418 13.79 26.78 12.02
CA ALA A 418 13.70 27.87 10.96
C ALA A 418 12.52 27.88 9.85
N ARG A 419 12.70 28.39 8.58
CA ARG A 419 11.69 29.23 7.76
C ARG A 419 11.68 29.15 6.15
N GLY A 420 10.67 29.68 5.38
CA GLY A 420 10.55 29.67 3.84
C GLY A 420 9.52 30.64 3.07
N GLY A 421 9.27 30.56 1.72
CA GLY A 421 8.33 31.42 0.86
C GLY A 421 8.17 31.18 -0.71
N GLY A 422 7.33 31.94 -1.53
CA GLY A 422 7.10 31.79 -3.04
C GLY A 422 6.03 32.70 -3.81
N GLY A 423 5.67 32.48 -5.14
CA GLY A 423 4.47 33.07 -5.89
C GLY A 423 4.39 33.25 -7.47
N GLY A 424 3.19 33.38 -8.16
CA GLY A 424 2.96 33.93 -9.57
C GLY A 424 1.90 33.33 -10.60
N LYS A 425 1.19 34.12 -11.49
CA LYS A 425 0.15 33.64 -12.52
C LYS A 425 -0.38 34.68 -13.62
N LYS A 426 -0.78 34.31 -14.88
CA LYS A 426 -1.52 35.17 -15.92
C LYS A 426 -2.36 34.41 -17.03
N ARG A 427 -2.99 35.13 -18.03
CA ARG A 427 -4.06 34.73 -19.03
C ARG A 427 -4.16 35.74 -20.25
N LEU A 428 -4.95 35.67 -21.36
CA LEU A 428 -5.80 34.69 -22.15
C LEU A 428 -6.49 35.39 -23.40
N SER A 429 -6.65 34.78 -24.61
CA SER A 429 -7.71 35.08 -25.65
C SER A 429 -7.77 34.08 -26.85
N LEU A 430 -8.82 34.10 -27.72
CA LEU A 430 -9.05 33.21 -28.89
C LEU A 430 -10.07 33.74 -29.95
N VAL A 431 -9.74 33.70 -31.25
CA VAL A 431 -10.68 33.66 -32.43
C VAL A 431 -9.99 32.97 -33.63
N GLY A 432 -10.70 32.09 -34.35
CA GLY A 432 -10.28 31.48 -35.64
C GLY A 432 -11.11 30.22 -35.94
N LEU A 433 -11.84 30.17 -37.07
CA LEU A 433 -12.98 29.26 -37.25
C LEU A 433 -12.86 28.32 -38.47
N VAL A 434 -13.11 27.01 -38.24
CA VAL A 434 -13.85 26.05 -39.10
C VAL A 434 -13.54 25.97 -40.61
N VAL A 435 -13.09 24.77 -41.05
CA VAL A 435 -13.94 23.79 -41.77
C VAL A 435 -13.59 22.38 -41.25
N GLY A 436 -14.59 21.54 -40.93
CA GLY A 436 -14.36 20.23 -40.28
C GLY A 436 -15.63 19.53 -39.79
N SER A 437 -16.63 19.43 -40.68
CA SER A 437 -17.93 18.77 -40.46
C SER A 437 -17.81 17.26 -40.21
N VAL A 438 -18.75 16.54 -39.55
CA VAL A 438 -20.08 16.96 -39.05
C VAL A 438 -20.54 16.28 -37.73
N GLY A 439 -19.78 15.33 -37.19
CA GLY A 439 -20.28 14.37 -36.17
C GLY A 439 -20.71 14.95 -34.81
N SER A 440 -20.25 16.15 -34.42
CA SER A 440 -20.45 16.70 -33.06
C SER A 440 -21.85 17.30 -32.80
N VAL A 441 -22.70 17.46 -33.82
CA VAL A 441 -23.95 18.24 -33.72
C VAL A 441 -24.98 17.60 -32.78
N LEU A 442 -25.11 16.28 -32.76
CA LEU A 442 -26.05 15.58 -31.84
C LEU A 442 -25.60 15.68 -30.37
N VAL A 443 -24.30 15.70 -30.10
CA VAL A 443 -23.76 15.83 -28.73
C VAL A 443 -24.00 17.24 -28.19
N LEU A 444 -23.70 18.27 -28.99
CA LEU A 444 -23.90 19.66 -28.58
C LEU A 444 -25.38 20.07 -28.53
N GLY A 445 -26.25 19.48 -29.37
CA GLY A 445 -27.68 19.77 -29.37
C GLY A 445 -28.41 19.40 -28.07
N ILE A 446 -27.93 18.39 -27.34
CA ILE A 446 -28.57 17.89 -26.11
C ILE A 446 -27.77 18.30 -24.86
N ILE A 447 -26.44 18.18 -24.89
CA ILE A 447 -25.59 18.55 -23.75
C ILE A 447 -25.44 20.07 -23.65
N GLY A 448 -25.42 20.79 -24.77
CA GLY A 448 -25.32 22.25 -24.81
C GLY A 448 -26.40 22.96 -23.99
N PRO A 449 -27.71 22.68 -24.21
CA PRO A 449 -28.78 23.24 -23.40
C PRO A 449 -28.70 22.86 -21.91
N MET A 450 -28.39 21.60 -21.58
CA MET A 450 -28.29 21.17 -20.16
C MET A 450 -27.11 21.83 -19.45
N VAL A 451 -25.93 21.90 -20.08
CA VAL A 451 -24.77 22.59 -19.55
C VAL A 451 -24.99 24.10 -19.50
N LEU A 452 -25.69 24.70 -20.47
CA LEU A 452 -26.05 26.12 -20.43
C LEU A 452 -27.03 26.42 -19.28
N VAL A 453 -28.05 25.60 -19.06
CA VAL A 453 -28.97 25.71 -17.91
C VAL A 453 -28.21 25.54 -16.59
N PHE A 454 -27.30 24.57 -16.49
CA PHE A 454 -26.46 24.35 -15.32
C PHE A 454 -25.50 25.53 -15.06
N LEU A 455 -24.87 26.08 -16.10
CA LEU A 455 -23.96 27.23 -16.00
C LEU A 455 -24.69 28.55 -15.78
N LEU A 456 -25.93 28.73 -16.26
CA LEU A 456 -26.78 29.87 -15.92
C LEU A 456 -27.26 29.79 -14.46
N ARG A 457 -27.64 28.60 -13.97
CA ARG A 457 -27.87 28.34 -12.54
C ARG A 457 -26.61 28.64 -11.71
N LYS A 458 -25.41 28.27 -12.17
CA LYS A 458 -24.12 28.59 -11.50
C LYS A 458 -23.72 30.07 -11.61
N ARG A 459 -24.06 30.78 -12.68
CA ARG A 459 -23.79 32.23 -12.88
C ARG A 459 -24.70 33.11 -12.05
N LYS A 460 -25.96 32.74 -11.84
CA LYS A 460 -26.85 33.44 -10.90
C LYS A 460 -26.38 33.32 -9.44
N LYS A 461 -25.49 32.37 -9.15
CA LYS A 461 -24.90 32.07 -7.83
C LYS A 461 -23.38 32.28 -7.76
N ARG A 462 -22.94 33.38 -8.43
CA ARG A 462 -21.57 33.91 -8.45
C ARG A 462 -21.55 35.36 -8.98
N LYS A 463 -22.34 36.24 -8.36
CA LYS A 463 -22.29 37.70 -8.63
C LYS A 463 -21.80 38.54 -7.43
N ASN A 464 -21.84 37.95 -6.23
CA ASN A 464 -21.15 38.38 -5.02
C ASN A 464 -20.19 37.23 -4.63
N GLY A 465 -19.12 37.42 -3.85
CA GLY A 465 -18.08 38.45 -3.95
C GLY A 465 -16.72 37.78 -4.27
N VAL A 466 -15.62 38.54 -4.33
CA VAL A 466 -14.27 38.05 -4.68
C VAL A 466 -13.20 38.85 -3.90
N ASP A 467 -12.04 38.23 -3.65
CA ASP A 467 -10.80 38.72 -2.99
C ASP A 467 -10.87 38.90 -1.44
N GLU A 468 -9.83 38.60 -0.64
CA GLU A 468 -8.50 37.99 -0.93
C GLU A 468 -7.94 37.12 0.23
N ASP A 469 -6.68 36.67 0.11
CA ASP A 469 -6.01 35.58 0.85
C ASP A 469 -5.81 35.74 2.38
N GLY A 470 -5.71 34.59 3.08
CA GLY A 470 -5.16 34.44 4.43
C GLY A 470 -5.34 33.01 4.97
N GLY A 471 -4.31 32.40 5.57
CA GLY A 471 -4.38 31.00 6.03
C GLY A 471 -3.65 30.71 7.35
N PHE A 472 -3.87 29.49 7.89
CA PHE A 472 -3.27 28.91 9.12
C PHE A 472 -3.77 29.52 10.47
N PRO A 473 -3.62 28.86 11.65
CA PRO A 473 -3.96 27.44 11.96
C PRO A 473 -4.40 27.09 13.43
N VAL A 474 -4.68 25.78 13.67
CA VAL A 474 -4.56 24.92 14.91
C VAL A 474 -5.52 24.95 16.15
N LEU A 475 -5.52 23.78 16.84
CA LEU A 475 -5.71 23.45 18.28
C LEU A 475 -7.15 23.27 18.84
N ASN A 476 -7.42 22.40 19.82
CA ASN A 476 -6.96 21.03 20.19
C ASN A 476 -7.82 20.52 21.39
N LEU A 477 -7.94 19.21 21.60
CA LEU A 477 -8.57 18.60 22.80
C LEU A 477 -7.70 17.47 23.38
N LYS A 478 -7.90 17.14 24.66
CA LYS A 478 -7.17 16.08 25.40
C LYS A 478 -8.15 15.01 25.91
N VAL A 479 -7.68 13.76 25.98
CA VAL A 479 -8.48 12.57 26.34
C VAL A 479 -8.02 12.03 27.69
N PHE A 480 -8.94 11.45 28.48
CA PHE A 480 -8.66 10.79 29.76
C PHE A 480 -9.02 9.31 29.70
N SER A 481 -8.28 8.45 30.40
CA SER A 481 -8.57 7.02 30.49
C SER A 481 -9.76 6.71 31.39
N TYR A 482 -10.46 5.60 31.12
CA TYR A 482 -11.49 5.09 32.05
C TYR A 482 -10.92 4.80 33.46
N LYS A 483 -9.62 4.47 33.55
CA LYS A 483 -8.93 4.08 34.79
C LYS A 483 -8.61 5.29 35.68
N GLU A 484 -8.11 6.38 35.10
CA GLU A 484 -7.99 7.69 35.78
C GLU A 484 -9.36 8.19 36.22
N LEU A 485 -10.36 8.14 35.33
CA LEU A 485 -11.72 8.59 35.64
C LEU A 485 -12.36 7.74 36.76
N HIS A 486 -12.11 6.42 36.79
CA HIS A 486 -12.55 5.53 37.87
C HIS A 486 -11.86 5.83 39.20
N LEU A 487 -10.55 6.07 39.19
CA LEU A 487 -9.79 6.42 40.40
C LEU A 487 -10.14 7.81 40.93
N ALA A 488 -10.23 8.82 40.06
CA ALA A 488 -10.63 10.18 40.42
C ALA A 488 -12.04 10.22 41.03
N THR A 489 -12.99 9.48 40.45
CA THR A 489 -14.36 9.34 40.99
C THR A 489 -14.48 8.32 42.12
N ARG A 490 -13.35 7.87 42.69
CA ARG A 490 -13.28 6.94 43.83
C ARG A 490 -14.17 5.70 43.62
N GLY A 491 -14.13 5.13 42.41
CA GLY A 491 -14.93 3.99 41.97
C GLY A 491 -16.17 4.30 41.13
N PHE A 492 -16.39 5.56 40.73
CA PHE A 492 -17.70 6.13 40.35
C PHE A 492 -18.71 6.06 41.52
N SER A 493 -18.29 6.45 42.72
CA SER A 493 -19.08 6.28 43.95
C SER A 493 -20.00 7.45 44.30
N GLU A 494 -19.56 8.69 44.08
CA GLU A 494 -20.34 9.89 44.40
C GLU A 494 -21.10 10.41 43.16
N LYS A 495 -22.41 10.22 43.10
CA LYS A 495 -23.27 10.64 41.98
C LYS A 495 -23.79 12.07 42.20
N ILE A 496 -23.54 12.96 41.24
CA ILE A 496 -23.99 14.38 41.27
C ILE A 496 -25.04 14.71 40.21
N GLY A 497 -25.25 13.85 39.20
CA GLY A 497 -26.28 14.07 38.20
C GLY A 497 -26.55 12.85 37.31
N HIS A 498 -27.59 12.93 36.51
CA HIS A 498 -27.95 11.94 35.49
C HIS A 498 -28.85 12.59 34.44
N GLY A 499 -28.90 12.02 33.25
CA GLY A 499 -29.81 12.36 32.15
C GLY A 499 -29.57 11.40 30.98
N GLY A 500 -30.41 11.44 29.93
CA GLY A 500 -30.57 10.37 28.92
C GLY A 500 -29.35 9.87 28.11
N PHE A 501 -28.12 10.31 28.42
CA PHE A 501 -26.86 9.79 27.88
C PHE A 501 -25.86 9.32 28.97
N GLY A 502 -26.31 9.06 30.20
CA GLY A 502 -25.51 8.44 31.26
C GLY A 502 -25.30 9.30 32.51
N THR A 503 -24.81 8.65 33.58
CA THR A 503 -24.65 9.22 34.91
C THR A 503 -23.40 10.12 35.06
N VAL A 504 -23.52 11.21 35.81
CA VAL A 504 -22.43 12.13 36.15
C VAL A 504 -22.01 11.93 37.61
N PHE A 505 -20.72 11.66 37.80
CA PHE A 505 -20.11 11.39 39.10
C PHE A 505 -19.15 12.53 39.47
N GLN A 506 -19.10 12.85 40.77
CA GLN A 506 -18.06 13.69 41.31
C GLN A 506 -16.77 12.88 41.38
N GLY A 507 -15.70 13.49 40.91
CA GLY A 507 -14.35 12.98 41.11
C GLY A 507 -13.40 14.10 41.49
N GLU A 508 -12.21 13.72 41.90
CA GLU A 508 -11.12 14.61 42.25
C GLU A 508 -9.89 14.12 41.47
N LEU A 509 -9.42 14.90 40.50
CA LEU A 509 -8.29 14.47 39.66
C LEU A 509 -7.02 14.35 40.52
N LEU A 510 -6.56 13.11 40.71
CA LEU A 510 -5.40 12.76 41.52
C LEU A 510 -4.17 13.60 41.12
N GLY A 511 -3.50 14.17 42.12
CA GLY A 511 -2.38 15.09 41.94
C GLY A 511 -2.78 16.59 41.87
N SER A 512 -4.05 16.92 41.62
CA SER A 512 -4.51 18.31 41.43
C SER A 512 -5.51 18.82 42.47
N SER A 513 -6.12 17.93 43.25
CA SER A 513 -7.32 18.19 44.10
C SER A 513 -8.46 18.97 43.40
N THR A 514 -8.49 18.93 42.06
CA THR A 514 -9.51 19.61 41.27
C THR A 514 -10.74 18.72 41.19
N LEU A 515 -11.84 19.19 41.78
CA LEU A 515 -13.15 18.55 41.64
C LEU A 515 -13.62 18.62 40.18
N VAL A 516 -14.03 17.46 39.65
CA VAL A 516 -14.45 17.26 38.26
C VAL A 516 -15.77 16.52 38.19
N ALA A 517 -16.61 16.91 37.23
CA ALA A 517 -17.86 16.23 36.91
C ALA A 517 -17.63 15.23 35.78
N VAL A 518 -17.50 13.95 36.14
CA VAL A 518 -17.16 12.86 35.22
C VAL A 518 -18.44 12.18 34.73
N LYS A 519 -18.85 12.45 33.48
CA LYS A 519 -19.98 11.76 32.85
C LYS A 519 -19.54 10.41 32.28
N ARG A 520 -20.08 9.33 32.85
CA ARG A 520 -19.89 7.96 32.37
C ARG A 520 -21.06 7.58 31.47
N LEU A 521 -20.76 7.21 30.23
CA LEU A 521 -21.76 6.65 29.32
C LEU A 521 -22.16 5.24 29.80
N GLU A 522 -23.46 4.97 29.78
CA GLU A 522 -24.03 3.64 29.99
C GLU A 522 -24.49 3.08 28.63
N ARG A 523 -24.82 1.78 28.55
CA ARG A 523 -25.05 1.11 27.25
C ARG A 523 -26.15 1.80 26.43
N PRO A 524 -26.03 1.87 25.08
CA PRO A 524 -27.11 2.35 24.22
C PRO A 524 -28.34 1.46 24.43
N GLY A 525 -29.40 2.04 25.02
CA GLY A 525 -30.57 1.32 25.52
C GLY A 525 -31.06 1.78 26.90
N GLY A 526 -30.27 2.58 27.64
CA GLY A 526 -30.63 3.12 28.97
C GLY A 526 -30.96 4.62 29.01
N GLY A 527 -31.29 5.24 27.87
CA GLY A 527 -31.78 6.63 27.85
C GLY A 527 -33.30 6.63 28.03
N GLU A 528 -33.78 7.06 29.19
CA GLU A 528 -35.22 7.21 29.46
C GLU A 528 -35.85 8.21 28.48
N LYS A 529 -37.11 7.97 28.08
CA LYS A 529 -37.67 8.61 26.90
C LYS A 529 -38.16 10.02 27.23
N GLU A 530 -37.41 10.97 26.68
CA GLU A 530 -37.68 12.40 26.51
C GLU A 530 -39.10 12.77 25.98
N GLU A 531 -40.22 12.38 26.62
CA GLU A 531 -41.61 12.51 26.07
C GLU A 531 -42.37 13.74 26.61
N GLY A 532 -41.84 14.94 26.37
CA GLY A 532 -42.40 16.20 26.87
C GLY A 532 -43.81 16.52 26.36
N GLY A 533 -44.82 16.19 27.15
CA GLY A 533 -46.24 16.37 26.83
C GLY A 533 -46.74 17.82 26.69
N GLY A 534 -46.44 18.46 25.55
CA GLY A 534 -47.14 19.65 25.08
C GLY A 534 -48.42 19.28 24.30
N ALA A 535 -49.57 19.87 24.65
CA ALA A 535 -50.86 19.51 24.07
C ALA A 535 -51.04 20.03 22.62
N GLY A 536 -50.47 19.33 21.65
CA GLY A 536 -50.41 19.81 20.25
C GLY A 536 -50.38 18.76 19.12
N GLY A 537 -50.46 17.46 19.40
CA GLY A 537 -50.73 16.42 18.38
C GLY A 537 -49.64 16.11 17.33
N GLU A 538 -48.59 16.92 17.21
CA GLU A 538 -47.51 16.78 16.22
C GLU A 538 -46.18 16.32 16.83
N LYS A 539 -45.35 15.62 16.04
CA LYS A 539 -44.03 15.13 16.46
C LYS A 539 -42.92 16.06 15.99
N TRP A 540 -42.50 16.97 16.87
CA TRP A 540 -41.42 17.93 16.60
C TRP A 540 -40.08 17.38 17.11
N PHE A 541 -38.98 17.66 16.39
CA PHE A 541 -37.64 17.37 16.90
C PHE A 541 -37.21 18.49 17.85
N PHE A 542 -36.78 18.13 19.07
CA PHE A 542 -36.46 19.10 20.14
C PHE A 542 -35.46 20.17 19.69
N PRO A 543 -34.28 19.88 19.10
CA PRO A 543 -33.29 20.93 18.86
C PRO A 543 -33.70 22.01 17.86
N PRO A 544 -34.37 21.71 16.71
CA PRO A 544 -34.95 22.74 15.86
C PRO A 544 -36.06 23.55 16.53
N TRP A 545 -36.97 22.90 17.28
CA TRP A 545 -37.99 23.61 18.07
C TRP A 545 -37.25 24.53 19.07
N ALA A 546 -36.26 24.05 19.83
CA ALA A 546 -35.54 24.80 20.86
C ALA A 546 -34.64 25.94 20.34
N ALA A 547 -34.02 25.78 19.17
CA ALA A 547 -33.18 26.83 18.58
C ALA A 547 -34.02 28.00 18.05
N GLN A 548 -35.16 27.69 17.40
CA GLN A 548 -36.20 28.68 17.11
C GLN A 548 -36.72 29.28 18.44
N HIS A 549 -36.89 28.45 19.47
CA HIS A 549 -37.39 28.86 20.78
C HIS A 549 -36.51 29.83 21.55
N ILE A 550 -35.24 29.97 21.24
CA ILE A 550 -34.38 30.88 21.99
C ILE A 550 -34.43 32.31 21.42
N VAL A 551 -35.04 32.50 20.23
CA VAL A 551 -34.81 33.68 19.36
C VAL A 551 -35.84 34.84 19.50
N GLU A 552 -36.88 34.74 20.36
CA GLU A 552 -37.55 35.96 20.91
C GLU A 552 -36.83 36.48 22.17
N GLY A 553 -36.99 35.73 23.27
CA GLY A 553 -37.21 36.35 24.56
C GLY A 553 -38.13 35.58 25.52
N ASN A 554 -39.18 34.87 25.08
CA ASN A 554 -40.11 34.07 25.93
C ASN A 554 -39.47 32.76 26.52
N VAL A 555 -38.20 32.84 26.92
CA VAL A 555 -37.30 31.69 27.17
C VAL A 555 -37.80 30.75 28.25
N GLY A 556 -38.74 31.18 29.10
CA GLY A 556 -39.36 30.32 30.11
C GLY A 556 -40.02 29.05 29.55
N ALA A 557 -40.49 29.06 28.31
CA ALA A 557 -41.00 27.85 27.66
C ALA A 557 -39.86 26.91 27.16
N VAL A 558 -38.63 27.41 27.01
CA VAL A 558 -37.40 26.60 26.82
C VAL A 558 -36.86 26.08 28.16
N VAL A 559 -37.25 26.69 29.28
CA VAL A 559 -36.80 26.26 30.60
C VAL A 559 -37.72 25.16 31.13
N ASP A 560 -37.17 24.34 32.02
CA ASP A 560 -37.89 23.21 32.60
C ASP A 560 -38.91 23.72 33.63
N SER A 561 -40.16 23.26 33.54
CA SER A 561 -41.20 23.64 34.51
C SER A 561 -40.87 23.21 35.95
N ARG A 562 -40.05 22.16 36.13
CA ARG A 562 -39.54 21.69 37.43
C ARG A 562 -38.58 22.69 38.10
N LEU A 563 -37.99 23.62 37.35
CA LEU A 563 -37.17 24.71 37.91
C LEU A 563 -38.03 25.85 38.50
N GLY A 564 -39.34 25.89 38.24
CA GLY A 564 -40.28 26.83 38.84
C GLY A 564 -39.87 28.30 38.65
N SER A 565 -39.62 29.00 39.76
CA SER A 565 -39.07 30.35 39.81
C SER A 565 -37.63 30.42 40.34
N ALA A 566 -36.92 29.29 40.39
CA ALA A 566 -35.57 29.17 40.95
C ALA A 566 -34.43 29.39 39.93
N TYR A 567 -34.72 30.04 38.80
CA TYR A 567 -33.75 30.41 37.78
C TYR A 567 -33.96 31.87 37.35
N ASP A 568 -32.88 32.56 36.97
CA ASP A 568 -32.96 33.90 36.39
C ASP A 568 -33.29 33.80 34.89
N ILE A 569 -34.33 34.52 34.47
CA ILE A 569 -34.83 34.47 33.09
C ILE A 569 -33.87 35.12 32.08
N GLU A 570 -33.11 36.15 32.47
CA GLU A 570 -32.13 36.81 31.62
C GLU A 570 -30.83 36.01 31.55
N GLU A 571 -30.44 35.29 32.62
CA GLU A 571 -29.34 34.33 32.54
C GLU A 571 -29.70 33.11 31.66
N ALA A 572 -30.89 32.53 31.84
CA ALA A 572 -31.37 31.45 30.97
C ALA A 572 -31.44 31.87 29.49
N LYS A 573 -31.87 33.10 29.23
CA LYS A 573 -31.90 33.71 27.89
C LYS A 573 -30.50 33.93 27.31
N ARG A 574 -29.54 34.37 28.13
CA ARG A 574 -28.12 34.48 27.76
C ARG A 574 -27.53 33.12 27.39
N VAL A 575 -27.73 32.10 28.22
CA VAL A 575 -27.31 30.71 27.97
C VAL A 575 -27.90 30.17 26.67
N GLY A 576 -29.20 30.38 26.46
CA GLY A 576 -29.88 30.00 25.23
C GLY A 576 -29.27 30.64 23.98
N LEU A 577 -29.19 31.98 23.95
CA LEU A 577 -28.71 32.71 22.78
C LEU A 577 -27.27 32.31 22.40
N VAL A 578 -26.41 32.07 23.41
CA VAL A 578 -25.06 31.52 23.20
C VAL A 578 -25.09 30.12 22.59
N ALA A 579 -25.98 29.23 23.06
CA ALA A 579 -26.11 27.89 22.49
C ALA A 579 -26.52 27.92 21.00
N VAL A 580 -27.41 28.84 20.60
CA VAL A 580 -27.82 28.99 19.19
C VAL A 580 -26.71 29.63 18.33
N TRP A 581 -25.87 30.50 18.90
CA TRP A 581 -24.64 30.98 18.24
C TRP A 581 -23.61 29.87 18.01
N CYS A 582 -23.44 28.92 18.95
CA CYS A 582 -22.48 27.83 18.82
C CYS A 582 -22.83 26.81 17.71
N ILE A 583 -24.08 26.74 17.28
CA ILE A 583 -24.60 25.73 16.31
C ILE A 583 -24.92 26.30 14.92
N GLN A 584 -24.46 27.52 14.60
CA GLN A 584 -24.59 28.09 13.25
C GLN A 584 -23.98 27.18 12.18
N ASP A 585 -24.59 27.08 10.99
CA ASP A 585 -24.04 26.21 9.92
C ASP A 585 -22.68 26.72 9.40
N ASP A 586 -22.50 28.04 9.41
CA ASP A 586 -21.26 28.70 9.03
C ASP A 586 -20.32 28.79 10.23
N GLU A 587 -19.19 28.07 10.16
CA GLU A 587 -18.18 28.02 11.21
C GLU A 587 -17.60 29.41 11.53
N ALA A 588 -17.50 30.30 10.53
CA ALA A 588 -17.00 31.67 10.73
C ALA A 588 -17.97 32.58 11.51
N MET A 589 -19.23 32.16 11.69
CA MET A 589 -20.21 32.85 12.54
C MET A 589 -20.32 32.24 13.95
N ARG A 590 -19.64 31.14 14.25
CA ARG A 590 -19.62 30.56 15.61
C ARG A 590 -18.66 31.35 16.50
N PRO A 591 -19.08 31.82 17.69
CA PRO A 591 -18.15 32.42 18.64
C PRO A 591 -17.17 31.35 19.16
N GLY A 592 -15.86 31.61 19.04
CA GLY A 592 -14.85 30.75 19.66
C GLY A 592 -15.03 30.68 21.18
N MET A 593 -14.62 29.59 21.82
CA MET A 593 -14.99 29.31 23.23
C MET A 593 -14.57 30.39 24.25
N GLY A 594 -13.49 31.15 23.99
CA GLY A 594 -13.11 32.30 24.82
C GLY A 594 -14.08 33.48 24.75
N MET A 595 -14.86 33.60 23.68
CA MET A 595 -15.99 34.53 23.57
C MET A 595 -17.25 33.94 24.20
N VAL A 596 -17.55 32.66 23.97
CA VAL A 596 -18.65 31.91 24.62
C VAL A 596 -18.61 32.05 26.14
N VAL A 597 -17.43 31.85 26.76
CA VAL A 597 -17.27 31.99 28.22
C VAL A 597 -17.57 33.43 28.67
N LYS A 598 -17.08 34.46 27.96
CA LYS A 598 -17.36 35.87 28.29
C LYS A 598 -18.83 36.25 28.10
N MET A 599 -19.47 35.70 27.07
CA MET A 599 -20.90 35.86 26.81
C MET A 599 -21.72 35.24 27.94
N LEU A 600 -21.44 33.99 28.34
CA LEU A 600 -22.13 33.33 29.46
C LEU A 600 -21.94 34.09 30.78
N GLN A 601 -20.70 34.53 31.06
CA GLN A 601 -20.35 35.37 32.22
C GLN A 601 -20.98 36.78 32.21
N GLY A 602 -21.70 37.17 31.15
CA GLY A 602 -22.31 38.51 31.04
C GLY A 602 -21.30 39.64 30.80
N VAL A 603 -20.04 39.31 30.49
CA VAL A 603 -18.95 40.27 30.21
C VAL A 603 -19.05 40.83 28.79
N VAL A 604 -19.79 40.14 27.90
CA VAL A 604 -20.11 40.56 26.54
C VAL A 604 -21.61 40.35 26.31
N GLU A 605 -22.30 41.39 25.84
CA GLU A 605 -23.73 41.31 25.52
C GLU A 605 -23.98 40.38 24.31
N VAL A 606 -24.98 39.50 24.43
CA VAL A 606 -25.25 38.46 23.44
C VAL A 606 -26.33 38.92 22.48
N THR A 607 -25.93 39.33 21.29
CA THR A 607 -26.86 39.67 20.20
C THR A 607 -27.68 38.44 19.78
N VAL A 608 -28.87 38.66 19.21
CA VAL A 608 -29.72 37.55 18.77
C VAL A 608 -29.11 36.85 17.54
N PRO A 609 -28.84 35.54 17.57
CA PRO A 609 -28.31 34.81 16.42
C PRO A 609 -29.35 34.64 15.31
N PRO A 610 -28.93 34.54 14.04
CA PRO A 610 -29.80 34.03 12.98
C PRO A 610 -30.13 32.55 13.22
N VAL A 611 -31.26 32.06 12.71
CA VAL A 611 -31.63 30.65 12.84
C VAL A 611 -30.76 29.79 11.90
N PRO A 612 -30.12 28.70 12.36
CA PRO A 612 -29.37 27.79 11.51
C PRO A 612 -30.27 27.17 10.42
N LYS A 613 -29.82 27.23 9.17
CA LYS A 613 -30.52 26.77 7.97
C LYS A 613 -30.73 25.25 7.99
N LEU A 614 -29.82 24.47 8.56
CA LEU A 614 -30.00 23.03 8.73
C LEU A 614 -31.20 22.72 9.64
N LEU A 615 -31.34 23.45 10.76
CA LEU A 615 -32.49 23.32 11.66
C LEU A 615 -33.77 23.86 11.01
N GLN A 616 -33.68 24.98 10.31
CA GLN A 616 -34.81 25.61 9.61
C GLN A 616 -35.39 24.69 8.52
N ALA A 617 -34.53 23.98 7.77
CA ALA A 617 -34.94 22.97 6.78
C ALA A 617 -35.58 21.72 7.44
N LEU A 618 -35.10 21.31 8.62
CA LEU A 618 -35.68 20.20 9.37
C LEU A 618 -37.08 20.52 9.93
N VAL A 619 -37.39 21.80 10.22
CA VAL A 619 -38.76 22.23 10.58
C VAL A 619 -39.66 22.35 9.34
N SER A 620 -39.14 22.79 8.20
CA SER A 620 -39.95 22.98 6.98
C SER A 620 -40.23 21.69 6.18
N GLY A 621 -39.59 20.57 6.54
CA GLY A 621 -39.92 19.24 5.99
C GLY A 621 -39.51 18.96 4.55
N GLU A 622 -38.66 19.81 3.94
CA GLU A 622 -38.22 19.62 2.54
C GLU A 622 -36.96 18.74 2.42
N SER A 623 -36.92 17.87 1.41
CA SER A 623 -35.83 16.91 1.21
C SER A 623 -34.56 17.56 0.65
N PHE A 624 -33.42 17.26 1.26
CA PHE A 624 -32.18 18.02 1.04
C PHE A 624 -31.55 17.78 -0.34
N CYS A 625 -31.30 18.87 -1.09
CA CYS A 625 -30.39 18.89 -2.22
C CYS A 625 -29.59 20.21 -2.24
N GLY A 626 -28.30 20.15 -2.58
CA GLY A 626 -27.29 21.08 -2.07
C GLY A 626 -27.44 22.57 -2.41
N VAL A 627 -27.34 23.43 -1.38
CA VAL A 627 -27.46 24.90 -1.49
C VAL A 627 -26.19 25.61 -0.98
N ARG A 628 -25.34 26.06 -1.91
CA ARG A 628 -24.22 26.99 -1.69
C ARG A 628 -24.66 28.28 -0.96
N ALA A 629 -23.80 28.92 -0.19
CA ALA A 629 -24.05 30.27 0.36
C ALA A 629 -23.89 31.40 -0.69
N ASP A 630 -24.46 32.56 -0.38
CA ASP A 630 -24.19 33.91 -0.91
C ASP A 630 -24.47 34.88 0.26
N SER A 631 -23.75 36.01 0.37
CA SER A 631 -23.69 36.83 1.59
C SER A 631 -24.34 38.23 1.45
N GLY A 632 -24.83 38.80 2.57
CA GLY A 632 -24.96 40.25 2.74
C GLY A 632 -26.26 40.78 3.39
N ASN A 633 -26.15 41.21 4.66
CA ASN A 633 -26.95 42.21 5.42
C ASN A 633 -28.50 42.16 5.41
N GLY A 634 -29.08 42.09 6.62
CA GLY A 634 -30.50 42.37 6.90
C GLY A 634 -30.84 42.18 8.38
N VAL A 635 -30.84 43.25 9.17
CA VAL A 635 -31.15 43.22 10.61
C VAL A 635 -32.67 43.23 10.85
N SER A 636 -33.21 42.22 11.55
CA SER A 636 -34.09 42.37 12.74
C SER A 636 -34.84 41.07 13.16
N THR A 637 -34.71 40.68 14.43
CA THR A 637 -35.74 40.03 15.31
C THR A 637 -36.54 38.78 14.84
N GLY A 638 -36.37 37.62 15.52
CA GLY A 638 -37.48 36.68 15.87
C GLY A 638 -37.63 35.31 15.16
N PHE A 639 -38.43 34.30 15.60
CA PHE A 639 -39.29 34.01 16.79
C PHE A 639 -39.42 32.44 17.07
N TYR A 640 -40.51 31.86 17.67
CA TYR A 640 -40.55 30.81 18.78
C TYR A 640 -40.72 29.24 18.67
N GLY A 641 -40.62 28.45 19.79
CA GLY A 641 -40.44 26.94 19.85
C GLY A 641 -40.62 26.07 21.19
N GLY A 642 -39.76 25.05 21.55
CA GLY A 642 -39.77 24.08 22.75
C GLY A 642 -38.82 22.81 22.63
N LYS A 643 -38.61 21.70 23.43
CA LYS A 643 -39.03 21.01 24.73
C LYS A 643 -39.89 19.70 24.69
N GLN A 644 -39.99 18.74 25.68
CA GLN A 644 -39.09 18.19 26.76
C GLN A 644 -39.06 16.60 26.83
N GLU A 645 -39.15 15.69 27.86
CA GLU A 645 -39.64 15.58 29.29
C GLU A 645 -40.58 14.37 29.72
N ASN A 646 -40.38 13.12 30.27
CA ASN A 646 -39.33 12.08 30.59
C ASN A 646 -39.99 10.68 31.02
N GLU A 647 -39.24 9.77 31.68
CA GLU A 647 -39.59 8.58 32.55
C GLU A 647 -39.70 7.14 31.93
N VAL A 648 -39.61 5.98 32.63
CA VAL A 648 -38.80 5.49 33.82
C VAL A 648 -38.90 3.92 34.00
N LEU A 649 -38.26 3.27 35.02
CA LEU A 649 -38.74 2.16 35.95
C LEU A 649 -37.74 1.02 36.39
N LYS A 650 -38.20 -0.20 36.78
CA LYS A 650 -37.53 -1.25 37.65
C LYS A 650 -38.04 -2.71 37.33
N ALA A 651 -37.73 -3.87 37.98
CA ALA A 651 -37.23 -4.24 39.35
C ALA A 651 -36.73 -5.73 39.52
N GLU A 652 -36.00 -6.00 40.64
CA GLU A 652 -35.96 -7.19 41.58
C GLU A 652 -35.91 -8.69 41.09
N GLU A 653 -35.45 -9.76 41.80
CA GLU A 653 -34.82 -10.00 43.14
C GLU A 653 -34.06 -11.38 43.23
N ARG A 654 -33.14 -11.57 44.21
CA ARG A 654 -32.68 -12.84 44.92
C ARG A 654 -32.04 -14.03 44.14
N SER A 655 -31.22 -14.95 44.73
CA SER A 655 -30.41 -15.03 45.99
C SER A 655 -29.47 -16.27 46.05
N SER A 656 -28.40 -16.22 46.89
CA SER A 656 -27.57 -17.36 47.44
C SER A 656 -26.76 -18.24 46.46
N SER A 657 -25.60 -18.88 46.77
CA SER A 657 -24.65 -18.96 47.92
C SER A 657 -23.40 -19.80 47.46
N SER A 658 -22.23 -19.94 48.11
CA SER A 658 -21.62 -19.54 49.41
C SER A 658 -20.07 -19.29 49.24
N SER A 659 -19.21 -19.50 50.25
CA SER A 659 -17.73 -19.31 50.17
C SER A 659 -16.91 -19.99 51.31
N ALA A 660 -15.56 -19.88 51.26
CA ALA A 660 -14.51 -20.36 52.20
C ALA A 660 -14.26 -21.91 52.24
N GLY A 661 -13.09 -22.46 52.60
CA GLY A 661 -11.74 -21.97 53.02
C GLY A 661 -10.82 -23.19 53.34
N SER A 662 -9.53 -23.13 53.74
CA SER A 662 -8.50 -22.08 53.88
C SER A 662 -7.09 -22.71 54.12
N SER A 663 -5.99 -21.94 54.05
CA SER A 663 -4.58 -22.33 54.40
C SER A 663 -4.36 -22.49 55.95
N PRO A 664 -3.15 -22.74 56.54
CA PRO A 664 -1.72 -22.49 56.16
C PRO A 664 -0.78 -23.73 56.34
N GLY A 665 0.57 -23.73 56.28
CA GLY A 665 1.63 -22.73 55.98
C GLY A 665 3.04 -23.20 56.49
N GLN A 666 4.03 -22.28 56.55
CA GLN A 666 5.47 -22.42 56.93
C GLN A 666 6.49 -22.69 55.77
N ALA A 667 7.73 -22.16 55.79
CA ALA A 667 8.30 -21.02 56.55
C ALA A 667 9.63 -20.49 55.93
N GLN A 668 9.88 -19.18 56.12
CA GLN A 668 11.16 -18.45 56.34
C GLN A 668 12.41 -18.71 55.44
N GLY A 669 13.17 -17.69 55.01
CA GLY A 669 13.01 -16.24 55.17
C GLY A 669 14.27 -15.42 54.83
N SER A 670 14.17 -14.08 54.93
CA SER A 670 15.21 -13.05 55.27
C SER A 670 16.68 -13.22 54.83
N ARG A 671 17.42 -12.16 54.41
CA ARG A 671 17.21 -10.71 54.55
C ARG A 671 18.07 -9.90 53.55
N SER A 672 17.84 -8.59 53.52
CA SER A 672 18.45 -7.58 52.62
C SER A 672 19.84 -7.07 53.02
N ALA A 673 20.65 -6.71 52.02
CA ALA A 673 21.62 -5.61 52.09
C ALA A 673 21.84 -4.99 50.69
N SER A 674 22.00 -3.66 50.65
CA SER A 674 22.46 -2.83 49.51
C SER A 674 23.66 -1.99 50.05
N PRO A 675 24.46 -1.20 49.27
CA PRO A 675 23.99 -0.22 48.27
C PRO A 675 24.97 0.19 47.11
N LEU A 676 24.53 1.14 46.24
CA LEU A 676 25.29 2.28 45.62
C LEU A 676 26.59 1.99 44.80
N ILE A 677 26.86 2.53 43.58
CA ILE A 677 26.10 3.41 42.64
C ILE A 677 26.53 3.11 41.17
N ASP A 678 25.78 3.70 40.23
CA ASP A 678 26.15 4.20 38.90
C ASP A 678 26.10 3.28 37.67
N GLY A 679 25.45 3.81 36.62
CA GLY A 679 25.62 3.37 35.24
C GLY A 679 24.67 2.29 34.73
N VAL A 680 23.40 2.64 34.46
CA VAL A 680 22.87 2.67 33.09
C VAL A 680 21.48 3.36 33.09
N ILE A 681 21.23 4.12 32.03
CA ILE A 681 19.92 4.71 31.75
C ILE A 681 18.96 3.59 31.34
N ALA A 682 18.07 3.20 32.25
CA ALA A 682 16.87 2.46 31.90
C ALA A 682 15.98 3.36 31.02
N SER A 683 15.38 2.76 29.99
CA SER A 683 14.89 3.46 28.82
C SER A 683 13.90 2.50 28.15
N GLU A 684 12.61 2.75 28.36
CA GLU A 684 11.59 1.70 28.43
C GLU A 684 10.76 1.59 27.15
N ALA A 685 10.64 0.37 26.63
CA ALA A 685 9.72 0.07 25.54
C ALA A 685 8.25 0.06 26.01
N LEU A 686 7.74 1.22 26.44
CA LEU A 686 6.30 1.51 26.57
C LEU A 686 5.53 1.01 25.33
N GLU A 687 4.31 0.55 25.54
CA GLU A 687 3.41 0.09 24.51
C GLU A 687 2.84 1.29 23.70
N LEU A 688 2.22 1.14 22.53
CA LEU A 688 1.28 0.09 22.10
C LEU A 688 1.05 0.12 20.58
N HIS A 689 0.58 -1.01 20.03
CA HIS A 689 -0.52 -1.16 19.05
C HIS A 689 -0.29 -2.25 17.99
N HIS A 690 -1.21 -3.21 18.01
CA HIS A 690 -1.49 -4.11 16.89
C HIS A 690 -2.42 -3.40 15.88
N ALA A 691 -2.36 -3.81 14.61
CA ALA A 691 -3.54 -3.73 13.77
C ALA A 691 -4.65 -4.60 14.40
N PRO A 692 -5.85 -4.08 14.67
CA PRO A 692 -6.80 -4.74 15.56
C PRO A 692 -7.43 -5.99 14.96
N THR A 693 -7.70 -6.99 15.81
CA THR A 693 -8.31 -8.30 15.48
C THR A 693 -9.80 -8.23 15.11
N THR A 694 -10.28 -7.09 14.58
CA THR A 694 -11.70 -6.73 14.40
C THR A 694 -12.21 -6.92 12.97
N LEU A 695 -11.50 -7.67 12.11
CA LEU A 695 -11.98 -8.01 10.75
C LEU A 695 -13.19 -8.95 10.72
N ILE A 696 -13.69 -9.39 11.90
CA ILE A 696 -15.01 -10.00 12.07
C ILE A 696 -15.81 -9.22 13.12
N GLY A 697 -16.31 -8.04 12.72
CA GLY A 697 -17.18 -7.18 13.53
C GLY A 697 -16.55 -5.82 13.85
N THR A 698 -17.07 -4.68 13.39
CA THR A 698 -18.42 -4.39 12.85
C THR A 698 -18.38 -3.39 11.68
N ASP A 699 -19.50 -3.25 10.96
CA ASP A 699 -19.67 -2.61 9.65
C ASP A 699 -19.42 -1.07 9.60
N ALA A 700 -18.28 -0.59 10.09
CA ALA A 700 -17.93 0.83 10.18
C ALA A 700 -17.33 1.40 8.87
N GLY A 701 -17.99 1.17 7.72
CA GLY A 701 -17.59 1.71 6.42
C GLY A 701 -18.27 1.05 5.22
N ASP A 702 -18.51 -0.26 5.30
CA ASP A 702 -19.26 -1.02 4.29
C ASP A 702 -20.78 -0.76 4.39
N TYR A 703 -21.53 -1.04 3.32
CA TYR A 703 -22.98 -0.87 3.31
C TYR A 703 -23.67 -1.82 4.30
N PRO A 704 -24.75 -1.41 5.00
CA PRO A 704 -25.57 -2.34 5.77
C PRO A 704 -26.22 -3.39 4.84
N PRO A 705 -26.66 -4.55 5.38
CA PRO A 705 -27.38 -5.54 4.57
C PRO A 705 -28.70 -4.93 4.09
N ILE A 706 -28.95 -4.96 2.78
CA ILE A 706 -30.22 -4.53 2.18
C ILE A 706 -31.38 -5.36 2.76
N GLN A 707 -32.37 -4.69 3.35
CA GLN A 707 -33.60 -5.28 3.89
C GLN A 707 -34.85 -4.78 3.15
N ASN A 708 -34.83 -3.57 2.58
CA ASN A 708 -35.97 -2.93 1.95
C ASN A 708 -35.62 -2.28 0.59
N PHE A 709 -36.63 -1.74 -0.10
CA PHE A 709 -36.48 -1.14 -1.44
C PHE A 709 -35.79 0.24 -1.42
N GLU A 710 -35.88 0.99 -0.33
CA GLU A 710 -35.18 2.28 -0.18
C GLU A 710 -33.67 2.06 -0.02
N ASP A 711 -33.24 0.99 0.67
CA ASP A 711 -31.83 0.56 0.70
C ASP A 711 -31.29 0.30 -0.70
N ILE A 712 -32.06 -0.45 -1.53
CA ILE A 712 -31.71 -0.73 -2.94
C ILE A 712 -31.55 0.57 -3.71
N LYS A 713 -32.51 1.49 -3.57
CA LYS A 713 -32.50 2.81 -4.24
C LYS A 713 -31.31 3.67 -3.79
N TYR A 714 -30.98 3.66 -2.49
CA TYR A 714 -29.83 4.38 -1.93
C TYR A 714 -28.50 3.81 -2.46
N VAL A 715 -28.28 2.49 -2.34
CA VAL A 715 -27.08 1.81 -2.85
C VAL A 715 -26.92 2.04 -4.35
N TRP A 716 -28.01 1.91 -5.11
CA TRP A 716 -28.02 2.18 -6.55
C TRP A 716 -27.58 3.61 -6.87
N CYS A 717 -28.22 4.64 -6.28
CA CYS A 717 -27.86 6.03 -6.54
C CYS A 717 -26.43 6.38 -6.09
N SER A 718 -25.99 5.83 -4.95
CA SER A 718 -24.64 6.01 -4.42
C SER A 718 -23.57 5.42 -5.35
N GLU A 719 -23.65 4.13 -5.67
CA GLU A 719 -22.65 3.48 -6.53
C GLU A 719 -22.71 3.99 -7.98
N THR A 720 -23.89 4.38 -8.50
CA THR A 720 -23.99 5.10 -9.79
C THR A 720 -23.14 6.38 -9.76
N THR A 721 -23.28 7.18 -8.70
CA THR A 721 -22.59 8.47 -8.59
C THR A 721 -21.07 8.29 -8.48
N LYS A 722 -20.61 7.32 -7.68
CA LYS A 722 -19.18 6.98 -7.55
C LYS A 722 -18.61 6.45 -8.86
N LEU A 723 -19.29 5.49 -9.52
CA LEU A 723 -18.87 4.92 -10.80
C LEU A 723 -18.72 5.99 -11.88
N TRP A 724 -19.76 6.79 -12.14
CA TRP A 724 -19.75 7.74 -13.26
C TRP A 724 -18.83 8.94 -13.04
N THR A 725 -18.47 9.25 -11.79
CA THR A 725 -17.40 10.21 -11.46
C THR A 725 -16.04 9.74 -12.00
N ILE A 726 -15.80 8.42 -12.06
CA ILE A 726 -14.58 7.81 -12.60
C ILE A 726 -14.74 7.49 -14.10
N ALA A 727 -15.83 6.81 -14.49
CA ALA A 727 -16.04 6.30 -15.84
C ALA A 727 -16.19 7.39 -16.91
N GLY A 728 -16.91 8.48 -16.61
CA GLY A 728 -17.17 9.55 -17.58
C GLY A 728 -15.88 10.21 -18.10
N PRO A 729 -14.97 10.70 -17.23
CA PRO A 729 -13.69 11.26 -17.64
C PRO A 729 -12.76 10.26 -18.35
N ILE A 730 -12.73 8.98 -17.93
CA ILE A 730 -11.91 7.95 -18.60
C ILE A 730 -12.42 7.69 -20.02
N ALA A 731 -13.72 7.41 -20.19
CA ALA A 731 -14.31 7.15 -21.51
C ALA A 731 -14.11 8.33 -22.47
N PHE A 732 -14.26 9.57 -21.98
CA PHE A 732 -14.01 10.76 -22.79
C PHE A 732 -12.53 10.92 -23.21
N ASN A 733 -11.58 10.63 -22.32
CA ASN A 733 -10.16 10.54 -22.68
C ASN A 733 -9.91 9.48 -23.76
N ILE A 734 -10.50 8.29 -23.63
CA ILE A 734 -10.34 7.19 -24.61
C ILE A 734 -10.89 7.61 -25.99
N TRP A 735 -12.07 8.22 -26.07
CA TRP A 735 -12.61 8.77 -27.32
C TRP A 735 -11.69 9.85 -27.93
N CYS A 736 -11.06 10.71 -27.12
CA CYS A 736 -10.13 11.71 -27.63
C CYS A 736 -8.87 11.07 -28.24
N ASN A 737 -8.32 10.03 -27.60
CA ASN A 737 -7.17 9.28 -28.11
C ASN A 737 -7.52 8.47 -29.37
N TYR A 738 -8.72 7.88 -29.45
CA TYR A 738 -9.22 7.26 -30.68
C TYR A 738 -9.39 8.29 -31.80
N GLY A 739 -9.77 9.52 -31.46
CA GLY A 739 -9.78 10.68 -32.35
C GLY A 739 -8.43 10.96 -33.02
N ILE A 740 -7.31 10.82 -32.30
CA ILE A 740 -5.96 11.03 -32.86
C ILE A 740 -5.67 10.04 -34.00
N ASN A 741 -5.96 8.75 -33.80
CA ASN A 741 -5.88 7.73 -34.85
C ASN A 741 -6.82 8.05 -36.04
N SER A 742 -8.05 8.50 -35.76
CA SER A 742 -9.04 8.82 -36.77
C SER A 742 -8.63 10.02 -37.63
N PHE A 743 -8.19 11.13 -37.03
CA PHE A 743 -7.75 12.32 -37.76
C PHE A 743 -6.43 12.10 -38.51
N THR A 744 -5.51 11.28 -38.00
CA THR A 744 -4.31 10.87 -38.76
C THR A 744 -4.72 10.23 -40.09
N ASN A 745 -5.63 9.24 -40.06
CA ASN A 745 -6.14 8.60 -41.28
C ASN A 745 -6.89 9.59 -42.20
N ILE A 746 -7.75 10.46 -41.65
CA ILE A 746 -8.50 11.45 -42.45
C ILE A 746 -7.56 12.41 -43.20
N PHE A 747 -6.52 12.94 -42.54
CA PHE A 747 -5.59 13.86 -43.19
C PHE A 747 -4.71 13.16 -44.24
N VAL A 748 -4.35 11.89 -44.02
CA VAL A 748 -3.61 11.07 -45.00
C VAL A 748 -4.48 10.68 -46.19
N GLY A 749 -5.78 10.44 -46.00
CA GLY A 749 -6.76 10.25 -47.07
C GLY A 749 -6.97 11.47 -47.97
N HIS A 750 -6.44 12.63 -47.58
CA HIS A 750 -6.33 13.81 -48.44
C HIS A 750 -4.93 14.00 -49.04
N ILE A 751 -4.10 12.95 -49.07
CA ILE A 751 -2.84 12.87 -49.83
C ILE A 751 -3.05 11.94 -51.04
N GLY A 752 -3.51 10.70 -50.79
CA GLY A 752 -3.80 9.70 -51.81
C GLY A 752 -4.33 8.39 -51.21
N ASP A 753 -4.89 7.51 -52.05
CA ASP A 753 -5.54 6.26 -51.62
C ASP A 753 -4.54 5.19 -51.19
N VAL A 754 -3.33 5.18 -51.78
CA VAL A 754 -2.22 4.28 -51.41
C VAL A 754 -1.66 4.71 -50.04
N GLU A 755 -1.45 6.02 -49.84
CA GLU A 755 -1.07 6.60 -48.55
C GLU A 755 -2.10 6.27 -47.46
N LEU A 756 -3.39 6.42 -47.74
CA LEU A 756 -4.47 6.09 -46.81
C LEU A 756 -4.44 4.62 -46.42
N SER A 757 -4.38 3.73 -47.40
CA SER A 757 -4.37 2.28 -47.19
C SER A 757 -3.14 1.85 -46.38
N ALA A 758 -1.96 2.38 -46.72
CA ALA A 758 -0.71 2.09 -46.04
C ALA A 758 -0.71 2.54 -44.57
N VAL A 759 -1.18 3.77 -44.29
CA VAL A 759 -1.25 4.30 -42.91
C VAL A 759 -2.35 3.61 -42.11
N ALA A 760 -3.52 3.35 -42.71
CA ALA A 760 -4.61 2.65 -42.04
C ALA A 760 -4.21 1.22 -41.64
N ILE A 761 -3.48 0.50 -42.49
CA ILE A 761 -2.94 -0.83 -42.18
C ILE A 761 -1.88 -0.75 -41.07
N SER A 762 -0.94 0.20 -41.15
CA SER A 762 0.08 0.38 -40.12
C SER A 762 -0.54 0.67 -38.75
N LEU A 763 -1.50 1.61 -38.67
CA LEU A 763 -2.16 1.96 -37.41
C LEU A 763 -3.09 0.85 -36.90
N SER A 764 -3.89 0.23 -37.77
CA SER A 764 -4.95 -0.71 -37.37
C SER A 764 -4.47 -2.15 -37.17
N VAL A 765 -3.31 -2.51 -37.71
CA VAL A 765 -2.72 -3.86 -37.60
C VAL A 765 -1.42 -3.81 -36.78
N ILE A 766 -0.39 -3.11 -37.28
CA ILE A 766 0.96 -3.11 -36.66
C ILE A 766 0.94 -2.40 -35.29
N ALA A 767 0.44 -1.17 -35.23
CA ALA A 767 0.38 -0.41 -33.99
C ALA A 767 -0.73 -0.89 -33.06
N ASN A 768 -1.86 -1.40 -33.57
CA ASN A 768 -2.91 -1.96 -32.74
C ASN A 768 -2.49 -3.27 -32.03
N PHE A 769 -1.61 -4.06 -32.65
CA PHE A 769 -1.00 -5.24 -32.00
C PHE A 769 -0.16 -4.84 -30.79
N SER A 770 0.74 -3.85 -30.93
CA SER A 770 1.57 -3.37 -29.82
C SER A 770 0.73 -2.66 -28.76
N PHE A 771 -0.27 -1.87 -29.16
CA PHE A 771 -1.23 -1.20 -28.28
C PHE A 771 -1.96 -2.21 -27.40
N GLY A 772 -2.52 -3.28 -27.96
CA GLY A 772 -3.22 -4.31 -27.20
C GLY A 772 -2.32 -5.01 -26.18
N PHE A 773 -1.09 -5.34 -26.56
CA PHE A 773 -0.13 -6.00 -25.68
C PHE A 773 0.35 -5.09 -24.54
N LEU A 774 0.72 -3.84 -24.85
CA LEU A 774 1.22 -2.86 -23.89
C LEU A 774 0.11 -2.33 -22.96
N LEU A 775 -1.10 -2.10 -23.47
CA LEU A 775 -2.28 -1.77 -22.66
C LEU A 775 -2.62 -2.94 -21.72
N GLY A 776 -2.57 -4.16 -22.24
CA GLY A 776 -2.78 -5.38 -21.50
C GLY A 776 -1.80 -5.52 -20.33
N MET A 777 -0.49 -5.44 -20.60
CA MET A 777 0.54 -5.42 -19.55
C MET A 777 0.34 -4.26 -18.55
N GLY A 778 -0.05 -3.07 -19.02
CA GLY A 778 -0.33 -1.92 -18.17
C GLY A 778 -1.55 -2.09 -17.25
N SER A 779 -2.52 -2.94 -17.61
CA SER A 779 -3.75 -3.15 -16.83
C SER A 779 -3.52 -3.84 -15.47
N ALA A 780 -2.40 -4.56 -15.28
CA ALA A 780 -2.00 -5.09 -13.97
C ALA A 780 -1.94 -3.99 -12.89
N LEU A 781 -1.69 -2.73 -13.27
CA LEU A 781 -1.70 -1.60 -12.35
C LEU A 781 -3.09 -1.26 -11.82
N GLU A 782 -4.18 -1.56 -12.52
CA GLU A 782 -5.53 -1.27 -11.98
C GLU A 782 -5.83 -2.13 -10.75
N THR A 783 -5.37 -3.38 -10.76
CA THR A 783 -5.37 -4.28 -9.61
C THR A 783 -4.46 -3.72 -8.52
N LEU A 784 -3.19 -3.46 -8.82
CA LEU A 784 -2.16 -3.18 -7.82
C LEU A 784 -2.23 -1.76 -7.24
N CYS A 785 -2.31 -0.74 -8.09
CA CYS A 785 -2.49 0.65 -7.66
C CYS A 785 -3.84 0.86 -6.99
N GLY A 786 -4.90 0.19 -7.45
CA GLY A 786 -6.24 0.34 -6.87
C GLY A 786 -6.39 -0.34 -5.52
N GLN A 787 -5.97 -1.61 -5.38
CA GLN A 787 -5.94 -2.29 -4.08
C GLN A 787 -5.06 -1.52 -3.09
N ALA A 788 -3.89 -1.01 -3.52
CA ALA A 788 -3.02 -0.19 -2.66
C ALA A 788 -3.65 1.15 -2.25
N PHE A 789 -4.38 1.82 -3.16
CA PHE A 789 -5.10 3.04 -2.84
C PHE A 789 -6.24 2.79 -1.83
N GLY A 790 -7.01 1.71 -2.00
CA GLY A 790 -8.05 1.29 -1.06
C GLY A 790 -7.50 0.99 0.34
N ALA A 791 -6.33 0.34 0.41
CA ALA A 791 -5.62 0.06 1.65
C ALA A 791 -4.85 1.26 2.25
N GLY A 792 -5.00 2.47 1.68
CA GLY A 792 -4.30 3.69 2.13
C GLY A 792 -2.80 3.75 1.80
N GLN A 793 -2.25 2.74 1.12
CA GLN A 793 -0.85 2.65 0.70
C GLN A 793 -0.56 3.50 -0.56
N VAL A 794 -0.97 4.78 -0.54
CA VAL A 794 -0.96 5.67 -1.72
C VAL A 794 0.44 5.82 -2.34
N GLU A 795 1.51 5.69 -1.54
CA GLU A 795 2.90 5.82 -2.02
C GLU A 795 3.36 4.68 -2.94
N MET A 796 2.81 3.47 -2.78
CA MET A 796 3.19 2.31 -3.61
C MET A 796 2.77 2.46 -5.08
N LEU A 797 1.75 3.29 -5.35
CA LEU A 797 1.29 3.59 -6.71
C LEU A 797 2.43 4.15 -7.58
N GLY A 798 3.25 5.05 -7.03
CA GLY A 798 4.38 5.65 -7.73
C GLY A 798 5.48 4.65 -8.07
N VAL A 799 5.65 3.64 -7.21
CA VAL A 799 6.62 2.55 -7.39
C VAL A 799 6.15 1.56 -8.45
N TYR A 800 4.88 1.12 -8.39
CA TYR A 800 4.31 0.23 -9.40
C TYR A 800 4.30 0.87 -10.79
N MET A 801 3.96 2.17 -10.87
CA MET A 801 4.02 2.93 -12.13
C MET A 801 5.43 2.91 -12.75
N GLN A 802 6.49 3.13 -11.95
CA GLN A 802 7.88 3.06 -12.41
C GLN A 802 8.30 1.65 -12.83
N ARG A 803 7.91 0.62 -12.05
CA ARG A 803 8.15 -0.79 -12.42
C ARG A 803 7.54 -1.12 -13.77
N SER A 804 6.32 -0.65 -14.01
CA SER A 804 5.63 -0.83 -15.29
C SER A 804 6.25 0.00 -16.41
N TRP A 805 6.72 1.24 -16.19
CA TRP A 805 7.52 1.98 -17.18
C TRP A 805 8.73 1.16 -17.66
N ILE A 806 9.52 0.61 -16.73
CA ILE A 806 10.71 -0.21 -17.06
C ILE A 806 10.29 -1.43 -17.90
N ILE A 807 9.28 -2.18 -17.44
CA ILE A 807 8.82 -3.39 -18.10
C ILE A 807 8.28 -3.11 -19.50
N LEU A 808 7.37 -2.13 -19.64
CA LEU A 808 6.78 -1.79 -20.94
C LEU A 808 7.84 -1.24 -21.92
N PHE A 809 8.84 -0.50 -21.42
CA PHE A 809 9.93 0.04 -22.25
C PHE A 809 10.83 -1.09 -22.78
N VAL A 810 11.13 -2.11 -21.97
CA VAL A 810 11.81 -3.34 -22.43
C VAL A 810 10.93 -4.11 -23.43
N THR A 811 9.64 -4.27 -23.15
CA THR A 811 8.69 -4.91 -24.07
C THR A 811 8.60 -4.21 -25.42
N CYS A 812 8.73 -2.87 -25.47
CA CYS A 812 8.77 -2.12 -26.73
C CYS A 812 9.95 -2.56 -27.62
N PHE A 813 11.14 -2.84 -27.07
CA PHE A 813 12.24 -3.42 -27.86
C PHE A 813 11.95 -4.83 -28.36
N CYS A 814 11.24 -5.66 -27.56
CA CYS A 814 10.83 -7.01 -27.98
C CYS A 814 9.78 -6.98 -29.11
N ILE A 815 8.93 -5.94 -29.17
CA ILE A 815 7.89 -5.78 -30.21
C ILE A 815 8.43 -5.00 -31.43
N MET A 816 9.47 -4.18 -31.28
CA MET A 816 10.08 -3.38 -32.35
C MET A 816 10.37 -4.15 -33.68
N PRO A 817 10.79 -5.44 -33.68
CA PRO A 817 10.93 -6.21 -34.91
C PRO A 817 9.67 -6.28 -35.77
N LEU A 818 8.47 -6.24 -35.18
CA LEU A 818 7.20 -6.22 -35.91
C LEU A 818 7.05 -4.96 -36.78
N TYR A 819 7.56 -3.82 -36.30
CA TYR A 819 7.57 -2.56 -37.04
C TYR A 819 8.71 -2.51 -38.07
N VAL A 820 9.90 -2.98 -37.71
CA VAL A 820 11.08 -3.00 -38.61
C VAL A 820 10.86 -3.95 -39.80
N PHE A 821 10.24 -5.11 -39.56
CA PHE A 821 9.89 -6.08 -40.60
C PHE A 821 8.45 -5.93 -41.11
N ALA A 822 7.79 -4.79 -40.87
CA ALA A 822 6.41 -4.57 -41.30
C ALA A 822 6.22 -4.74 -42.82
N THR A 823 7.12 -4.25 -43.67
CA THR A 823 7.03 -4.47 -45.13
C THR A 823 7.04 -5.96 -45.52
N PRO A 824 8.07 -6.77 -45.20
CA PRO A 824 8.06 -8.19 -45.57
C PRO A 824 6.93 -8.98 -44.88
N ILE A 825 6.50 -8.59 -43.68
CA ILE A 825 5.32 -9.21 -43.02
C ILE A 825 4.04 -8.90 -43.79
N LEU A 826 3.82 -7.65 -44.22
CA LEU A 826 2.63 -7.27 -45.00
C LEU A 826 2.63 -7.89 -46.40
N LYS A 827 3.79 -7.99 -47.06
CA LYS A 827 3.93 -8.73 -48.33
C LYS A 827 3.67 -10.23 -48.16
N LEU A 828 4.14 -10.84 -47.06
CA LEU A 828 3.83 -12.24 -46.72
C LEU A 828 2.33 -12.46 -46.41
N LEU A 829 1.65 -11.46 -45.87
CA LEU A 829 0.20 -11.42 -45.67
C LEU A 829 -0.58 -11.03 -46.95
N GLY A 830 0.08 -10.91 -48.11
CA GLY A 830 -0.56 -10.70 -49.41
C GLY A 830 -1.03 -9.26 -49.68
N GLN A 831 -0.43 -8.25 -49.03
CA GLN A 831 -0.63 -6.85 -49.42
C GLN A 831 0.17 -6.49 -50.69
N GLU A 832 -0.35 -5.56 -51.48
CA GLU A 832 0.31 -5.05 -52.68
C GLU A 832 1.65 -4.36 -52.34
N ASP A 833 2.63 -4.44 -53.25
CA ASP A 833 4.03 -4.12 -52.96
C ASP A 833 4.24 -2.66 -52.52
N ASP A 834 3.53 -1.72 -53.14
CA ASP A 834 3.57 -0.28 -52.87
C ASP A 834 2.90 0.08 -51.53
N ILE A 835 1.72 -0.49 -51.26
CA ILE A 835 1.03 -0.38 -49.97
C ILE A 835 1.91 -0.96 -48.86
N ALA A 836 2.53 -2.13 -49.05
CA ALA A 836 3.34 -2.79 -48.04
C ALA A 836 4.69 -2.08 -47.79
N GLU A 837 5.32 -1.52 -48.82
CA GLU A 837 6.52 -0.68 -48.68
C GLU A 837 6.22 0.64 -47.97
N LEU A 838 5.14 1.32 -48.34
CA LEU A 838 4.72 2.57 -47.71
C LEU A 838 4.23 2.35 -46.27
N ALA A 839 3.49 1.27 -46.01
CA ALA A 839 3.01 0.91 -44.68
C ALA A 839 4.15 0.54 -43.74
N GLY A 840 5.15 -0.21 -44.22
CA GLY A 840 6.33 -0.52 -43.41
C GLY A 840 7.23 0.69 -43.19
N LYS A 841 7.39 1.57 -44.19
CA LYS A 841 8.08 2.86 -44.03
C LYS A 841 7.39 3.73 -42.98
N PHE A 842 6.07 3.85 -43.01
CA PHE A 842 5.30 4.57 -42.00
C PHE A 842 5.39 3.90 -40.62
N SER A 843 5.32 2.56 -40.58
CA SER A 843 5.50 1.79 -39.33
C SER A 843 6.85 2.10 -38.68
N ILE A 844 7.95 2.07 -39.44
CA ILE A 844 9.29 2.43 -38.95
C ILE A 844 9.32 3.90 -38.44
N GLN A 845 8.58 4.81 -39.08
CA GLN A 845 8.49 6.19 -38.64
C GLN A 845 7.76 6.34 -37.30
N ILE A 846 6.66 5.61 -37.05
CA ILE A 846 5.87 5.69 -35.80
C ILE A 846 6.39 4.80 -34.65
N ILE A 847 7.60 4.26 -34.75
CA ILE A 847 8.26 3.56 -33.62
C ILE A 847 8.33 4.43 -32.35
N PRO A 848 8.60 5.76 -32.40
CA PRO A 848 8.59 6.60 -31.19
C PRO A 848 7.25 6.59 -30.47
N GLN A 849 6.11 6.60 -31.18
CA GLN A 849 4.79 6.50 -30.56
C GLN A 849 4.63 5.21 -29.74
N MET A 850 5.13 4.05 -30.20
CA MET A 850 5.09 2.82 -29.41
C MET A 850 5.81 3.00 -28.07
N PHE A 851 7.01 3.59 -28.08
CA PHE A 851 7.75 3.88 -26.84
C PHE A 851 7.04 4.89 -25.93
N SER A 852 6.24 5.82 -26.48
CA SER A 852 5.42 6.72 -25.66
C SER A 852 4.35 5.98 -24.85
N LEU A 853 3.83 4.85 -25.36
CA LEU A 853 2.81 4.03 -24.68
C LEU A 853 3.33 3.42 -23.38
N ALA A 854 4.63 3.05 -23.35
CA ALA A 854 5.28 2.53 -22.15
C ALA A 854 5.26 3.51 -20.97
N PHE A 855 5.29 4.81 -21.26
CA PHE A 855 5.09 5.86 -20.26
C PHE A 855 3.61 6.20 -20.06
N ASN A 856 2.83 6.29 -21.14
CA ASN A 856 1.43 6.72 -21.10
C ASN A 856 0.55 5.79 -20.26
N PHE A 857 0.58 4.47 -20.48
CA PHE A 857 -0.35 3.57 -19.79
C PHE A 857 -0.16 3.54 -18.26
N PRO A 858 1.07 3.41 -17.70
CA PRO A 858 1.24 3.41 -16.24
C PRO A 858 0.86 4.73 -15.59
N THR A 859 1.14 5.84 -16.28
CA THR A 859 0.82 7.20 -15.83
C THR A 859 -0.69 7.43 -15.82
N GLN A 860 -1.43 6.88 -16.78
CA GLN A 860 -2.89 6.80 -16.72
C GLN A 860 -3.38 5.95 -15.54
N LYS A 861 -2.80 4.76 -15.29
CA LYS A 861 -3.29 3.86 -14.24
C LYS A 861 -3.03 4.39 -12.82
N PHE A 862 -1.90 5.06 -12.59
CA PHE A 862 -1.63 5.81 -11.37
C PHE A 862 -2.75 6.83 -11.08
N LEU A 863 -3.11 7.65 -12.07
CA LEU A 863 -4.14 8.69 -11.92
C LEU A 863 -5.56 8.10 -11.84
N GLN A 864 -5.81 6.96 -12.48
CA GLN A 864 -7.09 6.25 -12.44
C GLN A 864 -7.35 5.61 -11.08
N ALA A 865 -6.37 4.95 -10.45
CA ALA A 865 -6.52 4.33 -9.13
C ALA A 865 -6.92 5.35 -8.04
N GLN A 866 -6.29 6.53 -8.04
CA GLN A 866 -6.61 7.63 -7.12
C GLN A 866 -7.95 8.35 -7.44
N SER A 867 -8.69 7.90 -8.46
CA SER A 867 -9.86 8.60 -9.03
C SER A 867 -9.56 10.02 -9.56
N ASN A 868 -8.30 10.42 -9.71
CA ASN A 868 -7.88 11.72 -10.23
C ASN A 868 -7.91 11.74 -11.78
N VAL A 869 -9.05 11.34 -12.34
CA VAL A 869 -9.25 11.12 -13.79
C VAL A 869 -9.59 12.39 -14.57
N GLY A 870 -9.94 13.47 -13.88
CA GLY A 870 -10.32 14.75 -14.49
C GLY A 870 -9.20 15.38 -15.31
N ILE A 871 -7.93 15.19 -14.92
CA ILE A 871 -6.78 15.68 -15.68
C ILE A 871 -6.60 14.91 -17.00
N LEU A 872 -6.85 13.60 -17.02
CA LEU A 872 -6.70 12.78 -18.22
C LEU A 872 -7.68 13.22 -19.32
N ALA A 873 -8.94 13.49 -18.94
CA ALA A 873 -9.94 14.03 -19.86
C ALA A 873 -9.52 15.37 -20.50
N TRP A 874 -8.92 16.28 -19.73
CA TRP A 874 -8.41 17.56 -20.24
C TRP A 874 -7.18 17.39 -21.13
N LEU A 875 -6.23 16.52 -20.76
CA LEU A 875 -5.02 16.27 -21.55
C LEU A 875 -5.35 15.62 -22.90
N GLY A 876 -6.21 14.59 -22.93
CA GLY A 876 -6.66 13.97 -24.17
C GLY A 876 -7.40 14.95 -25.10
N PHE A 877 -8.28 15.79 -24.53
CA PHE A 877 -9.00 16.82 -25.29
C PHE A 877 -8.07 17.87 -25.91
N VAL A 878 -7.13 18.42 -25.14
CA VAL A 878 -6.16 19.40 -25.64
C VAL A 878 -5.24 18.77 -26.68
N ALA A 879 -4.75 17.55 -26.44
CA ALA A 879 -3.89 16.84 -27.38
C ALA A 879 -4.56 16.57 -28.73
N LEU A 880 -5.85 16.22 -28.76
CA LEU A 880 -6.59 16.04 -30.01
C LEU A 880 -6.64 17.33 -30.85
N PHE A 881 -6.91 18.49 -30.23
CA PHE A 881 -6.92 19.77 -30.94
C PHE A 881 -5.52 20.19 -31.42
N VAL A 882 -4.48 19.97 -30.62
CA VAL A 882 -3.08 20.22 -31.01
C VAL A 882 -2.68 19.30 -32.17
N HIS A 883 -3.04 18.01 -32.11
CA HIS A 883 -2.74 17.02 -33.13
C HIS A 883 -3.33 17.39 -34.51
N ILE A 884 -4.61 17.81 -34.56
CA ILE A 884 -5.26 18.27 -35.80
C ILE A 884 -4.53 19.51 -36.38
N GLY A 885 -4.07 20.42 -35.52
CA GLY A 885 -3.27 21.57 -35.93
C GLY A 885 -1.90 21.19 -36.50
N ILE A 886 -1.21 20.22 -35.89
CA ILE A 886 0.09 19.73 -36.37
C ILE A 886 -0.06 18.93 -37.67
N LEU A 887 -1.09 18.08 -37.80
CA LEU A 887 -1.42 17.39 -39.05
C LEU A 887 -1.62 18.39 -40.20
N TYR A 888 -2.42 19.42 -39.99
CA TYR A 888 -2.62 20.48 -40.98
C TYR A 888 -1.30 21.18 -41.35
N LEU A 889 -0.49 21.55 -40.36
CA LEU A 889 0.80 22.20 -40.58
C LEU A 889 1.75 21.29 -41.40
N PHE A 890 1.99 20.07 -40.96
CA PHE A 890 2.99 19.19 -41.58
C PHE A 890 2.55 18.66 -42.95
N ILE A 891 1.26 18.36 -43.14
CA ILE A 891 0.75 17.76 -44.39
C ILE A 891 0.35 18.82 -45.41
N LYS A 892 -0.33 19.91 -44.99
CA LYS A 892 -0.90 20.91 -45.91
C LYS A 892 -0.08 22.20 -46.03
N VAL A 893 0.76 22.56 -45.05
CA VAL A 893 1.63 23.75 -45.14
C VAL A 893 3.07 23.37 -45.48
N PHE A 894 3.63 22.33 -44.86
CA PHE A 894 5.02 21.89 -45.11
C PHE A 894 5.14 20.81 -46.20
N GLY A 895 4.04 20.16 -46.59
CA GLY A 895 4.02 19.16 -47.67
C GLY A 895 4.76 17.86 -47.36
N TRP A 896 4.96 17.51 -46.08
CA TRP A 896 5.75 16.32 -45.67
C TRP A 896 5.04 14.97 -45.89
N GLY A 897 3.84 14.97 -46.47
CA GLY A 897 3.10 13.75 -46.80
C GLY A 897 2.87 12.82 -45.60
N THR A 898 3.00 11.51 -45.83
CA THR A 898 2.87 10.48 -44.77
C THR A 898 3.93 10.60 -43.67
N ALA A 899 5.12 11.09 -43.97
CA ALA A 899 6.12 11.38 -42.93
C ALA A 899 5.68 12.54 -42.01
N GLY A 900 4.94 13.51 -42.56
CA GLY A 900 4.27 14.55 -41.78
C GLY A 900 3.17 13.99 -40.87
N ALA A 901 2.41 13.00 -41.34
CA ALA A 901 1.43 12.30 -40.51
C ALA A 901 2.08 11.51 -39.36
N ALA A 902 3.16 10.77 -39.63
CA ALA A 902 3.91 10.03 -38.61
C ALA A 902 4.47 10.98 -37.53
N ALA A 903 5.17 12.04 -37.94
CA ALA A 903 5.72 13.02 -37.00
C ALA A 903 4.63 13.72 -36.17
N ALA A 904 3.46 14.03 -36.75
CA ALA A 904 2.33 14.59 -36.02
C ALA A 904 1.74 13.60 -34.98
N TYR A 905 1.75 12.31 -35.30
CA TYR A 905 1.31 11.22 -34.43
C TYR A 905 2.28 11.01 -33.25
N ASP A 906 3.59 10.90 -33.52
CA ASP A 906 4.63 10.78 -32.50
C ASP A 906 4.64 11.96 -31.53
N ILE A 907 4.63 13.20 -32.04
CA ILE A 907 4.65 14.42 -31.22
C ILE A 907 3.43 14.49 -30.31
N SER A 908 2.25 14.06 -30.80
CA SER A 908 1.02 14.10 -30.00
C SER A 908 1.01 13.03 -28.92
N ALA A 909 1.49 11.82 -29.24
CA ALA A 909 1.55 10.71 -28.28
C ALA A 909 2.59 10.96 -27.16
N TRP A 910 3.80 11.42 -27.51
CA TRP A 910 4.78 11.89 -26.54
C TRP A 910 4.32 13.14 -25.78
N GLY A 911 3.63 14.07 -26.44
CA GLY A 911 3.03 15.23 -25.81
C GLY A 911 2.06 14.85 -24.70
N ILE A 912 1.20 13.85 -24.91
CA ILE A 912 0.31 13.30 -23.88
C ILE A 912 1.12 12.64 -22.76
N ALA A 913 2.04 11.72 -23.10
CA ALA A 913 2.80 10.96 -22.12
C ALA A 913 3.61 11.89 -21.19
N LEU A 914 4.38 12.83 -21.76
CA LEU A 914 5.16 13.79 -21.00
C LEU A 914 4.29 14.74 -20.19
N SER A 915 3.14 15.18 -20.72
CA SER A 915 2.22 16.05 -19.96
C SER A 915 1.62 15.37 -18.73
N GLN A 916 1.30 14.07 -18.83
CA GLN A 916 0.84 13.29 -17.67
C GLN A 916 1.97 13.11 -16.64
N VAL A 917 3.20 12.78 -17.09
CA VAL A 917 4.37 12.62 -16.19
C VAL A 917 4.69 13.94 -15.48
N VAL A 918 4.73 15.06 -16.20
CA VAL A 918 4.95 16.41 -15.63
C VAL A 918 3.83 16.80 -14.65
N TYR A 919 2.57 16.42 -14.93
CA TYR A 919 1.47 16.64 -13.98
C TYR A 919 1.66 15.84 -12.68
N ILE A 920 2.03 14.56 -12.76
CA ILE A 920 2.32 13.77 -11.56
C ILE A 920 3.48 14.37 -10.78
N VAL A 921 4.62 14.58 -11.44
CA VAL A 921 5.87 15.05 -10.79
C VAL A 921 5.71 16.47 -10.19
N GLY A 922 4.95 17.35 -10.83
CA GLY A 922 4.83 18.76 -10.43
C GLY A 922 3.59 19.12 -9.59
N TRP A 923 2.49 18.39 -9.72
CA TRP A 923 1.19 18.75 -9.13
C TRP A 923 0.50 17.63 -8.33
N CYS A 924 0.79 16.36 -8.58
CA CYS A 924 0.24 15.24 -7.81
C CYS A 924 1.16 14.92 -6.61
N LYS A 925 0.99 15.65 -5.51
CA LYS A 925 1.77 15.43 -4.28
C LYS A 925 1.52 14.06 -3.64
N ASP A 926 0.36 13.48 -3.92
CA ASP A 926 -0.08 12.22 -3.35
C ASP A 926 0.33 11.05 -4.26
N GLY A 927 1.04 10.08 -3.69
CA GLY A 927 1.50 8.86 -4.35
C GLY A 927 2.78 8.95 -5.18
N TRP A 928 3.28 10.14 -5.50
CA TRP A 928 4.58 10.31 -6.19
C TRP A 928 5.62 10.98 -5.29
N LYS A 929 6.67 10.23 -4.93
CA LYS A 929 7.81 10.70 -4.12
C LYS A 929 9.13 10.82 -4.89
N GLY A 930 9.10 10.67 -6.21
CA GLY A 930 10.30 10.65 -7.07
C GLY A 930 10.67 9.24 -7.56
N LEU A 931 11.84 9.14 -8.20
CA LEU A 931 12.36 7.87 -8.72
C LEU A 931 12.83 6.97 -7.55
N SER A 932 12.48 5.69 -7.60
CA SER A 932 12.77 4.72 -6.53
C SER A 932 13.31 3.40 -7.08
N TRP A 933 14.39 2.90 -6.48
CA TRP A 933 14.97 1.59 -6.80
C TRP A 933 14.02 0.42 -6.51
N LEU A 934 12.99 0.62 -5.68
CA LEU A 934 11.93 -0.36 -5.44
C LEU A 934 11.14 -0.69 -6.72
N ALA A 935 11.22 0.15 -7.75
CA ALA A 935 10.70 -0.16 -9.08
C ALA A 935 11.34 -1.43 -9.70
N PHE A 936 12.61 -1.73 -9.41
CA PHE A 936 13.33 -2.89 -9.95
C PHE A 936 13.15 -4.18 -9.13
N LYS A 937 12.69 -4.08 -7.87
CA LYS A 937 12.39 -5.24 -7.00
C LYS A 937 11.18 -6.01 -7.55
N GLU A 938 11.16 -7.34 -7.43
CA GLU A 938 10.05 -8.19 -7.93
C GLU A 938 9.59 -7.93 -9.37
N ILE A 939 10.53 -7.50 -10.22
CA ILE A 939 10.23 -7.18 -11.61
C ILE A 939 9.77 -8.44 -12.39
N TRP A 940 10.29 -9.63 -12.09
CA TRP A 940 9.89 -10.87 -12.76
C TRP A 940 8.48 -11.35 -12.34
N ALA A 941 8.13 -11.25 -11.06
CA ALA A 941 6.76 -11.52 -10.59
C ALA A 941 5.76 -10.55 -11.25
N PHE A 942 6.11 -9.26 -11.32
CA PHE A 942 5.28 -8.25 -11.98
C PHE A 942 5.19 -8.49 -13.50
N VAL A 943 6.27 -8.90 -14.17
CA VAL A 943 6.27 -9.34 -15.58
C VAL A 943 5.33 -10.52 -15.78
N ARG A 944 5.37 -11.55 -14.92
CA ARG A 944 4.48 -12.72 -15.00
C ARG A 944 3.00 -12.32 -14.86
N LEU A 945 2.67 -11.43 -13.92
CA LEU A 945 1.31 -10.89 -13.79
C LEU A 945 0.92 -10.11 -15.06
N SER A 946 1.75 -9.15 -15.48
CA SER A 946 1.52 -8.29 -16.65
C SER A 946 1.34 -9.11 -17.94
N ILE A 947 2.09 -10.20 -18.12
CA ILE A 947 1.93 -11.11 -19.26
C ILE A 947 0.59 -11.84 -19.20
N ALA A 948 0.11 -12.26 -18.03
CA ALA A 948 -1.24 -12.84 -17.90
C ALA A 948 -2.33 -11.81 -18.25
N SER A 949 -2.20 -10.57 -17.78
CA SER A 949 -3.05 -9.44 -18.18
C SER A 949 -3.04 -9.19 -19.69
N ALA A 950 -1.85 -9.24 -20.30
CA ALA A 950 -1.65 -9.03 -21.74
C ALA A 950 -2.24 -10.16 -22.58
N VAL A 951 -1.99 -11.42 -22.22
CA VAL A 951 -2.56 -12.57 -22.93
C VAL A 951 -4.09 -12.54 -22.86
N MET A 952 -4.68 -12.21 -21.70
CA MET A 952 -6.14 -12.08 -21.55
C MET A 952 -6.75 -11.10 -22.57
N LEU A 953 -6.19 -9.88 -22.66
CA LEU A 953 -6.71 -8.81 -23.53
C LEU A 953 -6.29 -8.97 -25.00
N CYS A 954 -5.11 -9.54 -25.29
CA CYS A 954 -4.72 -9.90 -26.64
C CYS A 954 -5.62 -11.00 -27.22
N LEU A 955 -6.01 -12.01 -26.43
CA LEU A 955 -6.97 -13.03 -26.88
C LEU A 955 -8.35 -12.43 -27.18
N GLU A 956 -8.78 -11.38 -26.46
CA GLU A 956 -10.02 -10.64 -26.78
C GLU A 956 -9.87 -9.84 -28.09
N ILE A 957 -8.81 -9.03 -28.23
CA ILE A 957 -8.60 -8.16 -29.41
C ILE A 957 -8.33 -8.99 -30.68
N TRP A 958 -7.46 -10.00 -30.62
CA TRP A 958 -7.09 -10.81 -31.78
C TRP A 958 -8.22 -11.73 -32.24
N TYR A 959 -9.13 -12.14 -31.35
CA TYR A 959 -10.37 -12.82 -31.75
C TYR A 959 -11.22 -11.93 -32.65
N PHE A 960 -11.43 -10.65 -32.28
CA PHE A 960 -12.09 -9.67 -33.14
C PHE A 960 -11.30 -9.29 -34.41
N MET A 961 -9.98 -9.44 -34.46
CA MET A 961 -9.23 -9.32 -35.72
C MET A 961 -9.43 -10.56 -36.63
N THR A 962 -9.55 -11.75 -36.02
CA THR A 962 -9.67 -13.02 -36.75
C THR A 962 -10.97 -13.09 -37.57
N ILE A 963 -12.05 -12.40 -37.17
CA ILE A 963 -13.29 -12.33 -37.96
C ILE A 963 -13.08 -11.66 -39.32
N ILE A 964 -12.26 -10.61 -39.39
CA ILE A 964 -12.00 -9.84 -40.61
C ILE A 964 -11.17 -10.70 -41.58
N VAL A 965 -10.12 -11.36 -41.06
CA VAL A 965 -9.29 -12.29 -41.83
C VAL A 965 -10.13 -13.46 -42.36
N LEU A 966 -10.87 -14.16 -41.51
CA LEU A 966 -11.66 -15.32 -41.91
C LEU A 966 -12.84 -14.99 -42.84
N THR A 967 -13.35 -13.77 -42.84
CA THR A 967 -14.40 -13.34 -43.79
C THR A 967 -13.87 -12.87 -45.13
N GLY A 968 -12.59 -12.45 -45.21
CA GLY A 968 -11.91 -12.15 -46.47
C GLY A 968 -11.70 -13.37 -47.39
N HIS A 969 -11.77 -14.58 -46.84
CA HIS A 969 -11.68 -15.84 -47.59
C HIS A 969 -13.06 -16.41 -48.01
N LEU A 970 -14.17 -15.72 -47.70
CA LEU A 970 -15.51 -16.13 -48.10
C LEU A 970 -15.86 -15.67 -49.52
N ALA A 971 -16.75 -16.40 -50.20
CA ALA A 971 -17.30 -15.97 -51.48
C ALA A 971 -18.03 -14.62 -51.36
N ASN A 972 -17.77 -13.73 -52.33
CA ASN A 972 -18.10 -12.29 -52.32
C ASN A 972 -17.37 -11.49 -51.23
N PRO A 973 -16.02 -11.56 -51.14
CA PRO A 973 -15.26 -11.04 -50.00
C PRO A 973 -15.37 -9.52 -49.84
N ILE A 974 -15.50 -8.77 -50.94
CA ILE A 974 -15.67 -7.31 -50.93
C ILE A 974 -16.92 -6.88 -50.14
N ILE A 975 -18.05 -7.54 -50.36
CA ILE A 975 -19.30 -7.25 -49.65
C ILE A 975 -19.24 -7.82 -48.23
N ALA A 976 -18.65 -9.00 -48.07
CA ALA A 976 -18.49 -9.68 -46.78
C ALA A 976 -17.68 -8.84 -45.78
N VAL A 977 -16.44 -8.48 -46.14
CA VAL A 977 -15.54 -7.68 -45.32
C VAL A 977 -15.98 -6.23 -45.24
N GLY A 978 -16.47 -5.65 -46.34
CA GLY A 978 -16.94 -4.25 -46.35
C GLY A 978 -18.09 -4.00 -45.38
N SER A 979 -19.14 -4.83 -45.44
CA SER A 979 -20.29 -4.68 -44.54
C SER A 979 -19.96 -5.02 -43.08
N LEU A 980 -19.09 -6.01 -42.85
CA LEU A 980 -18.57 -6.34 -41.53
C LEU A 980 -17.73 -5.19 -40.94
N SER A 981 -16.82 -4.60 -41.73
CA SER A 981 -15.95 -3.48 -41.31
C SER A 981 -16.76 -2.25 -40.90
N ILE A 982 -17.80 -1.90 -41.68
CA ILE A 982 -18.75 -0.82 -41.33
C ILE A 982 -19.39 -1.09 -39.95
N CYS A 983 -19.90 -2.31 -39.73
CA CYS A 983 -20.48 -2.68 -38.44
C CYS A 983 -19.45 -2.68 -37.29
N MET A 984 -18.22 -3.14 -37.54
CA MET A 984 -17.15 -3.17 -36.54
C MET A 984 -16.63 -1.77 -36.20
N ASN A 985 -16.69 -0.81 -37.13
CA ASN A 985 -16.42 0.60 -36.84
C ASN A 985 -17.47 1.19 -35.87
N VAL A 986 -18.75 0.92 -36.12
CA VAL A 986 -19.87 1.32 -35.23
C VAL A 986 -19.74 0.66 -33.85
N ASN A 987 -19.43 -0.64 -33.79
CA ASN A 987 -19.10 -1.36 -32.56
C ASN A 987 -17.86 -0.76 -31.84
N GLY A 988 -16.89 -0.25 -32.59
CA GLY A 988 -15.68 0.38 -32.04
C GLY A 988 -15.97 1.64 -31.21
N TRP A 989 -16.86 2.52 -31.70
CA TRP A 989 -17.25 3.73 -30.97
C TRP A 989 -17.95 3.44 -29.63
N GLU A 990 -18.81 2.42 -29.61
CA GLU A 990 -19.43 1.90 -28.39
C GLU A 990 -18.38 1.20 -27.48
N GLY A 991 -17.52 0.37 -28.07
CA GLY A 991 -16.46 -0.34 -27.36
C GLY A 991 -15.53 0.60 -26.59
N MET A 992 -15.19 1.78 -27.13
CA MET A 992 -14.41 2.79 -26.42
C MET A 992 -15.11 3.31 -25.14
N LEU A 993 -16.45 3.36 -25.10
CA LEU A 993 -17.20 3.69 -23.89
C LEU A 993 -17.10 2.55 -22.86
N PHE A 994 -17.30 1.31 -23.29
CA PHE A 994 -17.25 0.15 -22.39
C PHE A 994 -15.82 -0.20 -21.91
N ILE A 995 -14.77 0.13 -22.67
CA ILE A 995 -13.38 0.11 -22.17
C ILE A 995 -13.17 1.18 -21.08
N GLY A 996 -13.84 2.34 -21.18
CA GLY A 996 -13.85 3.35 -20.12
C GLY A 996 -14.59 2.91 -18.86
N ILE A 997 -15.71 2.19 -19.00
CA ILE A 997 -16.46 1.60 -17.87
C ILE A 997 -15.68 0.42 -17.27
N ASN A 998 -15.04 -0.43 -18.08
CA ASN A 998 -14.13 -1.51 -17.66
C ASN A 998 -13.04 -0.98 -16.70
N ALA A 999 -12.26 0.02 -17.12
CA ALA A 999 -11.23 0.62 -16.27
C ALA A 999 -11.81 1.23 -14.98
N ALA A 1000 -13.03 1.80 -15.03
CA ALA A 1000 -13.68 2.39 -13.87
C ALA A 1000 -14.21 1.35 -12.87
N ILE A 1001 -14.81 0.24 -13.33
CA ILE A 1001 -15.24 -0.85 -12.43
C ILE A 1001 -14.03 -1.63 -11.89
N SER A 1002 -12.98 -1.79 -12.69
CA SER A 1002 -11.70 -2.37 -12.28
C SER A 1002 -11.13 -1.61 -11.07
N VAL A 1003 -10.98 -0.28 -11.18
CA VAL A 1003 -10.60 0.61 -10.06
C VAL A 1003 -11.61 0.58 -8.91
N ARG A 1004 -12.92 0.60 -9.17
CA ARG A 1004 -13.94 0.61 -8.11
C ARG A 1004 -13.90 -0.66 -7.27
N VAL A 1005 -13.72 -1.82 -7.90
CA VAL A 1005 -13.58 -3.12 -7.24
C VAL A 1005 -12.24 -3.25 -6.54
N SER A 1006 -11.12 -2.92 -7.20
CA SER A 1006 -9.80 -3.02 -6.56
C SER A 1006 -9.70 -2.12 -5.33
N ASN A 1007 -10.19 -0.88 -5.40
CA ASN A 1007 -10.25 0.03 -4.25
C ASN A 1007 -11.11 -0.55 -3.11
N GLU A 1008 -12.36 -0.98 -3.34
CA GLU A 1008 -13.22 -1.47 -2.24
C GLU A 1008 -12.79 -2.84 -1.68
N LEU A 1009 -12.12 -3.69 -2.47
CA LEU A 1009 -11.46 -4.89 -1.96
C LEU A 1009 -10.28 -4.53 -1.06
N GLY A 1010 -9.48 -3.52 -1.43
CA GLY A 1010 -8.37 -3.01 -0.61
C GLY A 1010 -8.83 -2.30 0.67
N SER A 1011 -9.98 -1.61 0.64
CA SER A 1011 -10.62 -1.00 1.82
C SER A 1011 -11.23 -2.01 2.80
N GLY A 1012 -11.36 -3.28 2.42
CA GLY A 1012 -12.02 -4.30 3.24
C GLY A 1012 -13.55 -4.28 3.20
N HIS A 1013 -14.16 -3.75 2.13
CA HIS A 1013 -15.62 -3.57 2.00
C HIS A 1013 -16.26 -4.57 1.01
N PRO A 1014 -16.54 -5.83 1.44
CA PRO A 1014 -17.03 -6.88 0.54
C PRO A 1014 -18.42 -6.61 -0.04
N ARG A 1015 -19.30 -5.87 0.65
CA ARG A 1015 -20.64 -5.55 0.12
C ARG A 1015 -20.56 -4.37 -0.86
N ALA A 1016 -19.76 -3.33 -0.59
CA ALA A 1016 -19.50 -2.25 -1.53
C ALA A 1016 -18.89 -2.75 -2.84
N ALA A 1017 -17.89 -3.64 -2.78
CA ALA A 1017 -17.35 -4.33 -3.95
C ALA A 1017 -18.47 -5.06 -4.72
N LYS A 1018 -19.21 -5.96 -4.06
CA LYS A 1018 -20.32 -6.71 -4.67
C LYS A 1018 -21.42 -5.83 -5.28
N TYR A 1019 -21.84 -4.77 -4.58
CA TYR A 1019 -22.89 -3.87 -5.06
C TYR A 1019 -22.42 -3.01 -6.22
N SER A 1020 -21.16 -2.55 -6.24
CA SER A 1020 -20.59 -1.83 -7.39
C SER A 1020 -20.64 -2.67 -8.67
N VAL A 1021 -20.33 -3.98 -8.57
CA VAL A 1021 -20.44 -4.93 -9.69
C VAL A 1021 -21.88 -5.08 -10.17
N ILE A 1022 -22.82 -5.35 -9.26
CA ILE A 1022 -24.23 -5.56 -9.61
C ILE A 1022 -24.82 -4.31 -10.29
N VAL A 1023 -24.60 -3.12 -9.72
CA VAL A 1023 -25.09 -1.85 -10.30
C VAL A 1023 -24.47 -1.61 -11.67
N THR A 1024 -23.16 -1.83 -11.84
CA THR A 1024 -22.46 -1.56 -13.10
C THR A 1024 -22.82 -2.55 -14.21
N VAL A 1025 -22.96 -3.84 -13.90
CA VAL A 1025 -23.39 -4.86 -14.88
C VAL A 1025 -24.81 -4.57 -15.37
N ILE A 1026 -25.75 -4.21 -14.48
CA ILE A 1026 -27.13 -3.87 -14.87
C ILE A 1026 -27.16 -2.57 -15.69
N GLN A 1027 -26.43 -1.53 -15.30
CA GLN A 1027 -26.37 -0.29 -16.08
C GLN A 1027 -25.76 -0.49 -17.46
N SER A 1028 -24.69 -1.28 -17.55
CA SER A 1028 -24.00 -1.52 -18.82
C SER A 1028 -24.88 -2.34 -19.76
N LEU A 1029 -25.57 -3.37 -19.25
CA LEU A 1029 -26.61 -4.09 -19.99
C LEU A 1029 -27.73 -3.16 -20.50
N LEU A 1030 -28.21 -2.22 -19.68
CA LEU A 1030 -29.23 -1.24 -20.09
C LEU A 1030 -28.71 -0.28 -21.19
N ILE A 1031 -27.44 0.12 -21.11
CA ILE A 1031 -26.80 0.98 -22.11
C ILE A 1031 -26.57 0.21 -23.43
N GLY A 1032 -26.11 -1.04 -23.38
CA GLY A 1032 -25.97 -1.91 -24.55
C GLY A 1032 -27.32 -2.23 -25.21
N ILE A 1033 -28.37 -2.47 -24.43
CA ILE A 1033 -29.75 -2.58 -24.93
C ILE A 1033 -30.19 -1.27 -25.61
N CYS A 1034 -29.80 -0.11 -25.09
CA CYS A 1034 -30.10 1.19 -25.71
C CYS A 1034 -29.37 1.35 -27.05
N PHE A 1035 -28.06 1.11 -27.12
CA PHE A 1035 -27.29 1.16 -28.37
C PHE A 1035 -27.79 0.15 -29.41
N ALA A 1036 -28.03 -1.10 -29.00
CA ALA A 1036 -28.62 -2.13 -29.86
C ALA A 1036 -30.00 -1.72 -30.37
N SER A 1037 -30.84 -1.10 -29.55
CA SER A 1037 -32.15 -0.56 -29.98
C SER A 1037 -31.98 0.56 -31.00
N ILE A 1038 -31.03 1.48 -30.79
CA ILE A 1038 -30.71 2.57 -31.74
C ILE A 1038 -30.23 1.99 -33.07
N ILE A 1039 -29.34 1.00 -33.07
CA ILE A 1039 -28.82 0.36 -34.28
C ILE A 1039 -29.88 -0.47 -35.00
N LEU A 1040 -30.76 -1.16 -34.28
CA LEU A 1040 -31.90 -1.89 -34.88
C LEU A 1040 -32.93 -0.94 -35.50
N LEU A 1041 -33.22 0.20 -34.85
CA LEU A 1041 -34.12 1.24 -35.38
C LEU A 1041 -33.50 1.97 -36.59
N THR A 1042 -32.19 2.14 -36.62
CA THR A 1042 -31.46 2.85 -37.70
C THR A 1042 -30.85 1.91 -38.75
N LYS A 1043 -31.11 0.60 -38.70
CA LYS A 1043 -30.38 -0.43 -39.46
C LYS A 1043 -30.30 -0.23 -40.98
N ASP A 1044 -31.36 0.33 -41.57
CA ASP A 1044 -31.45 0.59 -43.01
C ASP A 1044 -30.84 1.94 -43.43
N HIS A 1045 -30.40 2.74 -42.45
CA HIS A 1045 -30.02 4.14 -42.62
C HIS A 1045 -28.58 4.45 -42.15
N PHE A 1046 -28.09 3.86 -41.05
CA PHE A 1046 -26.74 4.21 -40.54
C PHE A 1046 -25.63 3.86 -41.53
N ALA A 1047 -25.83 2.82 -42.35
CA ALA A 1047 -24.90 2.42 -43.41
C ALA A 1047 -24.66 3.51 -44.47
N ILE A 1048 -25.61 4.43 -44.67
CA ILE A 1048 -25.51 5.55 -45.64
C ILE A 1048 -24.36 6.49 -45.26
N ILE A 1049 -24.00 6.58 -43.97
CA ILE A 1049 -22.88 7.40 -43.48
C ILE A 1049 -21.52 6.85 -44.00
N PHE A 1050 -21.45 5.57 -44.35
CA PHE A 1050 -20.20 4.87 -44.68
C PHE A 1050 -20.09 4.47 -46.16
N THR A 1051 -21.20 4.38 -46.91
CA THR A 1051 -21.18 3.95 -48.31
C THR A 1051 -22.48 4.29 -49.03
N ASP A 1052 -22.39 4.77 -50.28
CA ASP A 1052 -23.54 4.94 -51.17
C ASP A 1052 -24.04 3.63 -51.82
N SER A 1053 -23.23 2.56 -51.77
CA SER A 1053 -23.57 1.29 -52.42
C SER A 1053 -24.83 0.69 -51.81
N LYS A 1054 -25.91 0.71 -52.59
CA LYS A 1054 -27.21 0.14 -52.17
C LYS A 1054 -27.15 -1.36 -51.90
N GLU A 1055 -26.14 -2.07 -52.40
CA GLU A 1055 -25.90 -3.47 -52.06
C GLU A 1055 -25.17 -3.60 -50.72
N MET A 1056 -24.16 -2.78 -50.47
CA MET A 1056 -23.44 -2.73 -49.20
C MET A 1056 -24.36 -2.29 -48.05
N GLN A 1057 -25.19 -1.26 -48.25
CA GLN A 1057 -26.23 -0.84 -47.30
C GLN A 1057 -27.19 -1.98 -46.94
N ARG A 1058 -27.58 -2.82 -47.91
CA ARG A 1058 -28.42 -4.01 -47.69
C ARG A 1058 -27.69 -5.12 -46.94
N ALA A 1059 -26.38 -5.30 -47.16
CA ALA A 1059 -25.58 -6.25 -46.38
C ALA A 1059 -25.41 -5.79 -44.92
N VAL A 1060 -25.08 -4.51 -44.70
CA VAL A 1060 -24.99 -3.90 -43.36
C VAL A 1060 -26.32 -4.00 -42.61
N SER A 1061 -27.47 -3.72 -43.25
CA SER A 1061 -28.80 -3.84 -42.62
C SER A 1061 -29.15 -5.27 -42.15
N ARG A 1062 -28.64 -6.32 -42.83
CA ARG A 1062 -28.77 -7.71 -42.35
C ARG A 1062 -27.87 -7.97 -41.15
N LEU A 1063 -26.60 -7.58 -41.27
CA LEU A 1063 -25.62 -7.74 -40.19
C LEU A 1063 -25.95 -6.89 -38.95
N ALA A 1064 -26.73 -5.82 -39.10
CA ALA A 1064 -27.16 -4.94 -38.01
C ALA A 1064 -27.90 -5.66 -36.86
N PHE A 1065 -28.54 -6.81 -37.13
CA PHE A 1065 -29.12 -7.65 -36.08
C PHE A 1065 -28.06 -8.38 -35.26
N LEU A 1066 -27.05 -8.96 -35.92
CA LEU A 1066 -25.89 -9.57 -35.26
C LEU A 1066 -25.03 -8.52 -34.55
N LEU A 1067 -24.92 -7.32 -35.13
CA LEU A 1067 -24.33 -6.14 -34.48
C LEU A 1067 -25.09 -5.80 -33.20
N GLY A 1068 -26.41 -5.64 -33.24
CA GLY A 1068 -27.21 -5.33 -32.05
C GLY A 1068 -27.02 -6.36 -30.91
N ILE A 1069 -26.98 -7.66 -31.23
CA ILE A 1069 -26.65 -8.71 -30.25
C ILE A 1069 -25.21 -8.55 -29.74
N THR A 1070 -24.26 -8.28 -30.64
CA THR A 1070 -22.83 -8.07 -30.31
C THR A 1070 -22.64 -6.87 -29.39
N MET A 1071 -23.37 -5.77 -29.59
CA MET A 1071 -23.35 -4.57 -28.76
C MET A 1071 -23.86 -4.87 -27.34
N VAL A 1072 -24.97 -5.62 -27.20
CA VAL A 1072 -25.45 -6.07 -25.88
C VAL A 1072 -24.40 -6.94 -25.17
N LEU A 1073 -23.75 -7.88 -25.86
CA LEU A 1073 -22.70 -8.72 -25.25
C LEU A 1073 -21.44 -7.91 -24.90
N ASN A 1074 -20.98 -7.05 -25.81
CA ASN A 1074 -19.84 -6.15 -25.63
C ASN A 1074 -20.11 -5.01 -24.63
N SER A 1075 -21.36 -4.81 -24.19
CA SER A 1075 -21.66 -3.94 -23.05
C SER A 1075 -21.38 -4.61 -21.70
N VAL A 1076 -21.52 -5.94 -21.61
CA VAL A 1076 -21.36 -6.69 -20.36
C VAL A 1076 -19.98 -7.32 -20.26
N GLN A 1077 -19.45 -7.90 -21.34
CA GLN A 1077 -18.18 -8.63 -21.33
C GLN A 1077 -16.99 -7.79 -20.82
N PRO A 1078 -16.73 -6.56 -21.32
CA PRO A 1078 -15.62 -5.74 -20.82
C PRO A 1078 -15.78 -5.35 -19.36
N VAL A 1079 -17.02 -5.20 -18.87
CA VAL A 1079 -17.30 -4.88 -17.47
C VAL A 1079 -16.93 -6.07 -16.58
N VAL A 1080 -17.29 -7.29 -16.95
CA VAL A 1080 -16.94 -8.48 -16.15
C VAL A 1080 -15.45 -8.84 -16.30
N SER A 1081 -14.83 -8.66 -17.47
CA SER A 1081 -13.36 -8.71 -17.59
C SER A 1081 -12.70 -7.65 -16.69
N GLY A 1082 -13.25 -6.42 -16.58
CA GLY A 1082 -12.77 -5.38 -15.66
C GLY A 1082 -12.91 -5.74 -14.18
N VAL A 1083 -14.01 -6.40 -13.78
CA VAL A 1083 -14.15 -6.98 -12.43
C VAL A 1083 -13.06 -8.02 -12.17
N ALA A 1084 -12.75 -8.87 -13.15
CA ALA A 1084 -11.68 -9.84 -13.04
C ALA A 1084 -10.27 -9.20 -13.02
N VAL A 1085 -10.07 -8.02 -13.61
CA VAL A 1085 -8.84 -7.22 -13.40
C VAL A 1085 -8.80 -6.69 -11.96
N GLY A 1086 -9.86 -6.02 -11.49
CA GLY A 1086 -9.91 -5.45 -10.14
C GLY A 1086 -9.76 -6.49 -9.02
N GLY A 1087 -10.30 -7.70 -9.22
CA GLY A 1087 -10.13 -8.87 -8.34
C GLY A 1087 -8.85 -9.68 -8.55
N GLY A 1088 -8.11 -9.46 -9.65
CA GLY A 1088 -6.86 -10.16 -9.94
C GLY A 1088 -6.98 -11.56 -10.55
N TRP A 1089 -8.15 -11.93 -11.10
CA TRP A 1089 -8.43 -13.26 -11.68
C TRP A 1089 -7.93 -13.44 -13.14
N GLN A 1090 -7.11 -12.51 -13.65
CA GLN A 1090 -6.75 -12.39 -15.07
C GLN A 1090 -6.25 -13.70 -15.72
N ALA A 1091 -5.48 -14.52 -15.00
CA ALA A 1091 -4.99 -15.81 -15.50
C ALA A 1091 -6.13 -16.82 -15.75
N LEU A 1092 -7.13 -16.87 -14.87
CA LEU A 1092 -8.32 -17.71 -15.04
C LEU A 1092 -9.12 -17.25 -16.27
N VAL A 1093 -9.29 -15.93 -16.44
CA VAL A 1093 -9.97 -15.36 -17.61
C VAL A 1093 -9.20 -15.65 -18.90
N ALA A 1094 -7.86 -15.61 -18.90
CA ALA A 1094 -7.07 -15.97 -20.08
C ALA A 1094 -7.32 -17.43 -20.53
N TYR A 1095 -7.43 -18.39 -19.61
CA TYR A 1095 -7.81 -19.77 -19.94
C TYR A 1095 -9.26 -19.88 -20.46
N ILE A 1096 -10.20 -19.14 -19.86
CA ILE A 1096 -11.60 -19.11 -20.31
C ILE A 1096 -11.71 -18.49 -21.71
N ASN A 1097 -10.99 -17.40 -21.98
CA ASN A 1097 -10.92 -16.75 -23.29
C ASN A 1097 -10.33 -17.71 -24.34
N LEU A 1098 -9.22 -18.41 -24.04
CA LEU A 1098 -8.65 -19.42 -24.93
C LEU A 1098 -9.66 -20.53 -25.28
N PHE A 1099 -10.38 -21.05 -24.30
CA PHE A 1099 -11.40 -22.08 -24.52
C PHE A 1099 -12.61 -21.53 -25.32
N CYS A 1100 -13.24 -20.46 -24.84
CA CYS A 1100 -14.49 -19.95 -25.42
C CYS A 1100 -14.29 -19.36 -26.82
N TYR A 1101 -13.17 -18.68 -27.06
CA TYR A 1101 -12.89 -18.02 -28.33
C TYR A 1101 -12.22 -18.96 -29.33
N TYR A 1102 -11.12 -19.62 -28.94
CA TYR A 1102 -10.26 -20.35 -29.89
C TYR A 1102 -10.59 -21.85 -30.01
N ILE A 1103 -11.15 -22.47 -28.96
CA ILE A 1103 -11.56 -23.90 -29.01
C ILE A 1103 -13.05 -24.06 -29.38
N VAL A 1104 -13.91 -23.14 -28.92
CA VAL A 1104 -15.36 -23.20 -29.22
C VAL A 1104 -15.75 -22.23 -30.35
N GLY A 1105 -15.54 -20.93 -30.17
CA GLY A 1105 -16.09 -19.89 -31.04
C GLY A 1105 -15.53 -19.88 -32.47
N LEU A 1106 -14.20 -19.93 -32.63
CA LEU A 1106 -13.55 -19.95 -33.95
C LEU A 1106 -13.88 -21.22 -34.74
N PRO A 1107 -13.78 -22.46 -34.18
CA PRO A 1107 -14.16 -23.66 -34.92
C PRO A 1107 -15.65 -23.71 -35.27
N PHE A 1108 -16.54 -23.22 -34.39
CA PHE A 1108 -17.96 -23.14 -34.68
C PHE A 1108 -18.27 -22.08 -35.74
N GLY A 1109 -17.62 -20.92 -35.69
CA GLY A 1109 -17.72 -19.87 -36.71
C GLY A 1109 -17.19 -20.32 -38.07
N PHE A 1110 -16.07 -21.05 -38.10
CA PHE A 1110 -15.55 -21.67 -39.32
C PHE A 1110 -16.54 -22.71 -39.89
N LEU A 1111 -17.07 -23.60 -39.04
CA LEU A 1111 -18.05 -24.62 -39.45
C LEU A 1111 -19.32 -23.97 -40.02
N LEU A 1112 -19.87 -22.96 -39.35
CA LEU A 1112 -21.06 -22.23 -39.83
C LEU A 1112 -20.76 -21.42 -41.10
N GLY A 1113 -19.66 -20.68 -41.14
CA GLY A 1113 -19.35 -19.77 -42.24
C GLY A 1113 -18.97 -20.46 -43.56
N TYR A 1114 -18.20 -21.56 -43.49
CA TYR A 1114 -17.70 -22.27 -44.67
C TYR A 1114 -18.57 -23.46 -45.07
N LYS A 1115 -19.17 -24.19 -44.11
CA LYS A 1115 -19.93 -25.41 -44.39
C LYS A 1115 -21.44 -25.19 -44.52
N THR A 1116 -21.96 -24.02 -44.15
CA THR A 1116 -23.37 -23.64 -44.36
C THR A 1116 -23.50 -22.46 -45.31
N LYS A 1117 -24.73 -22.08 -45.67
CA LYS A 1117 -25.00 -20.94 -46.56
C LYS A 1117 -24.84 -19.56 -45.87
N LEU A 1118 -24.58 -19.52 -44.56
CA LEU A 1118 -24.59 -18.28 -43.76
C LEU A 1118 -23.38 -17.36 -44.01
N ARG A 1119 -22.25 -17.85 -44.55
CA ARG A 1119 -21.06 -17.02 -44.84
C ARG A 1119 -20.65 -16.15 -43.64
N VAL A 1120 -20.66 -14.82 -43.78
CA VAL A 1120 -20.29 -13.85 -42.71
C VAL A 1120 -21.17 -14.00 -41.49
N GLU A 1121 -22.49 -14.15 -41.70
CA GLU A 1121 -23.45 -14.36 -40.62
C GLU A 1121 -23.08 -15.63 -39.82
N GLY A 1122 -22.57 -16.67 -40.49
CA GLY A 1122 -22.10 -17.90 -39.86
C GLY A 1122 -20.85 -17.73 -39.00
N ILE A 1123 -19.83 -17.03 -39.52
CA ILE A 1123 -18.60 -16.75 -38.74
C ILE A 1123 -18.92 -15.87 -37.53
N TRP A 1124 -19.73 -14.83 -37.73
CA TRP A 1124 -20.10 -13.91 -36.66
C TRP A 1124 -21.02 -14.56 -35.62
N ILE A 1125 -22.00 -15.38 -36.01
CA ILE A 1125 -22.80 -16.19 -35.06
C ILE A 1125 -21.90 -17.09 -34.23
N GLY A 1126 -20.94 -17.79 -34.84
CA GLY A 1126 -20.00 -18.62 -34.10
C GLY A 1126 -19.15 -17.84 -33.09
N MET A 1127 -18.78 -16.60 -33.43
CA MET A 1127 -18.08 -15.71 -32.51
C MET A 1127 -18.96 -15.14 -31.40
N ILE A 1128 -20.19 -14.76 -31.72
CA ILE A 1128 -21.22 -14.39 -30.73
C ILE A 1128 -21.42 -15.53 -29.73
N CYS A 1129 -21.42 -16.79 -30.17
CA CYS A 1129 -21.49 -17.94 -29.27
C CYS A 1129 -20.27 -18.06 -28.35
N GLY A 1130 -19.06 -17.76 -28.82
CA GLY A 1130 -17.87 -17.73 -27.98
C GLY A 1130 -17.88 -16.58 -26.95
N THR A 1131 -18.24 -15.37 -27.37
CA THR A 1131 -18.42 -14.21 -26.47
C THR A 1131 -19.53 -14.45 -25.44
N PHE A 1132 -20.67 -15.03 -25.86
CA PHE A 1132 -21.77 -15.38 -24.98
C PHE A 1132 -21.39 -16.46 -23.96
N LEU A 1133 -20.70 -17.53 -24.39
CA LEU A 1133 -20.21 -18.59 -23.50
C LEU A 1133 -19.21 -18.05 -22.47
N GLN A 1134 -18.26 -17.21 -22.90
CA GLN A 1134 -17.32 -16.53 -22.02
C GLN A 1134 -18.04 -15.63 -21.01
N THR A 1135 -19.00 -14.82 -21.48
CA THR A 1135 -19.79 -13.92 -20.63
C THR A 1135 -20.60 -14.70 -19.59
N LEU A 1136 -21.24 -15.81 -19.99
CA LEU A 1136 -21.98 -16.68 -19.06
C LEU A 1136 -21.08 -17.31 -18.00
N ILE A 1137 -19.90 -17.81 -18.38
CA ILE A 1137 -18.96 -18.43 -17.45
C ILE A 1137 -18.43 -17.38 -16.46
N LEU A 1138 -18.05 -16.19 -16.93
CA LEU A 1138 -17.59 -15.11 -16.05
C LEU A 1138 -18.70 -14.57 -15.14
N LEU A 1139 -19.94 -14.42 -15.62
CA LEU A 1139 -21.08 -14.05 -14.78
C LEU A 1139 -21.38 -15.12 -13.73
N PHE A 1140 -21.29 -16.42 -14.07
CA PHE A 1140 -21.46 -17.51 -13.11
C PHE A 1140 -20.37 -17.51 -12.04
N ILE A 1141 -19.11 -17.31 -12.42
CA ILE A 1141 -17.98 -17.16 -11.48
C ILE A 1141 -18.24 -15.96 -10.56
N THR A 1142 -18.49 -14.77 -11.12
CA THR A 1142 -18.73 -13.52 -10.38
C THR A 1142 -19.94 -13.60 -9.43
N TYR A 1143 -20.96 -14.38 -9.80
CA TYR A 1143 -22.12 -14.67 -8.94
C TYR A 1143 -21.78 -15.66 -7.81
N ARG A 1144 -20.89 -16.63 -8.06
CA ARG A 1144 -20.38 -17.59 -7.09
C ARG A 1144 -19.30 -17.01 -6.15
N THR A 1145 -18.61 -15.95 -6.55
CA THR A 1145 -17.53 -15.30 -5.80
C THR A 1145 -17.93 -14.99 -4.36
N ASN A 1146 -17.14 -15.49 -3.42
CA ASN A 1146 -17.22 -15.15 -2.01
C ASN A 1146 -16.47 -13.83 -1.77
N TRP A 1147 -17.19 -12.70 -1.84
CA TRP A 1147 -16.60 -11.36 -1.75
C TRP A 1147 -15.84 -11.07 -0.44
N LYS A 1148 -16.05 -11.85 0.64
CA LYS A 1148 -15.23 -11.78 1.86
C LYS A 1148 -13.84 -12.40 1.68
N GLU A 1149 -13.81 -13.56 1.02
CA GLU A 1149 -12.59 -14.30 0.69
C GLU A 1149 -11.77 -13.57 -0.38
N GLU A 1150 -12.43 -12.81 -1.28
CA GLU A 1150 -11.72 -11.89 -2.18
C GLU A 1150 -11.13 -10.66 -1.49
N VAL A 1151 -11.76 -10.16 -0.41
CA VAL A 1151 -11.14 -9.14 0.46
C VAL A 1151 -9.92 -9.72 1.17
N GLU A 1152 -10.03 -10.94 1.70
CA GLU A 1152 -8.91 -11.64 2.32
C GLU A 1152 -7.76 -11.87 1.33
N GLN A 1153 -8.04 -12.43 0.15
CA GLN A 1153 -7.06 -12.58 -0.93
C GLN A 1153 -6.53 -11.24 -1.44
N ALA A 1154 -7.33 -10.17 -1.49
CA ALA A 1154 -6.84 -8.83 -1.81
C ALA A 1154 -5.88 -8.30 -0.74
N SER A 1155 -6.15 -8.56 0.55
CA SER A 1155 -5.22 -8.20 1.63
C SER A 1155 -3.91 -8.98 1.56
N VAL A 1156 -3.94 -10.26 1.16
CA VAL A 1156 -2.73 -11.08 0.90
C VAL A 1156 -1.99 -10.60 -0.34
N ARG A 1157 -2.69 -10.29 -1.44
CA ARG A 1157 -2.08 -9.68 -2.64
C ARG A 1157 -1.43 -8.33 -2.28
N LEU A 1158 -2.12 -7.49 -1.52
CA LEU A 1158 -1.62 -6.20 -1.04
C LEU A 1158 -0.34 -6.34 -0.23
N ARG A 1159 -0.33 -7.30 0.69
CA ARG A 1159 0.88 -7.65 1.42
C ARG A 1159 1.99 -8.02 0.45
N LYS A 1160 1.73 -8.92 -0.50
CA LYS A 1160 2.73 -9.34 -1.51
C LYS A 1160 3.37 -8.21 -2.28
N TRP A 1161 2.58 -7.27 -2.79
CA TRP A 1161 3.09 -6.22 -3.67
C TRP A 1161 3.66 -5.00 -2.94
N SER A 1162 3.17 -4.70 -1.73
CA SER A 1162 3.74 -3.66 -0.84
C SER A 1162 5.09 -4.06 -0.23
N GLY A 1163 5.43 -5.35 -0.25
CA GLY A 1163 6.59 -5.90 0.43
C GLY A 1163 6.25 -6.55 1.77
N GLN A 1164 5.00 -6.51 2.23
CA GLN A 1164 4.55 -7.25 3.41
C GLN A 1164 4.30 -8.76 3.16
N ASP A 1165 4.62 -9.33 1.97
CA ASP A 1165 4.98 -10.77 1.90
C ASP A 1165 6.46 -11.01 2.19
N GLU A 1166 7.30 -9.99 2.31
CA GLU A 1166 8.47 -10.08 3.21
C GLU A 1166 8.02 -9.89 4.69
N GLU A 1167 6.71 -10.00 4.96
CA GLU A 1167 6.05 -10.30 6.24
C GLU A 1167 5.10 -11.52 6.18
N PHE A 1168 4.90 -12.20 5.02
CA PHE A 1168 3.94 -13.32 4.84
C PHE A 1168 4.39 -14.51 3.93
N ASP A 1169 5.24 -14.31 2.93
CA ASP A 1169 6.38 -15.22 2.65
C ASP A 1169 7.59 -14.84 3.53
N LYS A 1170 7.29 -14.06 4.58
CA LYS A 1170 7.79 -14.23 5.92
C LYS A 1170 6.70 -14.81 6.85
N LEU A 1171 6.06 -15.93 6.44
CA LEU A 1171 5.29 -16.88 7.26
C LEU A 1171 5.48 -18.32 6.75
#